data_AF-A0A229NZD4-F1
#
_entry.id   AF-A0A229NZD4-F1
#
_cell.length_a   1.000
_cell.length_b   1.000
_cell.length_c   1.000
_cell.angle_alpha   90.00
_cell.angle_beta   90.00
_cell.angle_gamma   90.00
#
_symmetry.space_group_name_H-M   'P 1'
#
loop_
_entity.id
_entity.type
_entity.pdbx_description
1 polymer ?
#
loop_
_entity_poly.entity_id
_entity_poly.type
_entity_poly.pdbx_seq_one_letter_code
_entity_poly.pdbx_strand_id
1 'polypeptide(L)'
;MSGKTRDSAKMRRAEGVLPTAADRGAAYVVTGRRGRFRLKSLFFWLYDATVICALAALLLAFCLYATGEWLTRSSPKLNRLASHETVVTDRHGKPAGLLEQPGQGTRKTAEGDELPLLLKAAFVAVEDKRFYEHAGVDLRAVARAVGANASAGRVKQGGSTISQQLARTLYLSNDRTWLRKGLELSAALALERKHSKEELLTGYLNEVYMGKQLYGIKAAAKFYFGVKNLEQLKLWQIATLAGIPKGPALYNPLDEPAQSLERRVVVLKLMRSQGLISAQELQGATKITYSPPASDSSKEVRLSSALLDTLMKEATRLTKLSRDDLMTGGFTITTGWDPAAQARLDKVFADEKAFPRSASGKPVQAAAVLLDNESAEIRALAGGRGSGATGLNRALARRQPGSMIKPLAVYGPALESGKYSPDSLLEDQAVNYSGYKPTNLSGRYSVRMTMREAVQKSINAPAVWLLDQIGMKASLAFMERVGIQTEKDDRHLALALGGWTRGITPLEAAQAFRAFAAGGLYREGHLITSIRDRSGKLIYEAKGKESKAMSQTTAARMNDMLLQVVREGTGRQAGAGGLQAAGKTGTTQLPGAPSEAARDAWFAGYTGNRTLAVWIGLDSSSEDYMIASGADAARIFRLVME
;
A
#
# COMPACT_ATOMS: atom_id res chain seq x y z
N MET A 1 -3.67 -50.24 55.17
CA MET A 1 -3.92 -49.02 55.99
C MET A 1 -5.17 -48.37 55.40
N SER A 2 -6.36 -48.42 56.01
CA SER A 2 -6.74 -47.88 57.34
C SER A 2 -6.39 -46.39 57.47
N GLY A 3 -7.32 -45.43 57.61
CA GLY A 3 -8.79 -45.49 57.51
C GLY A 3 -9.49 -44.50 58.45
N LYS A 4 -10.80 -44.25 58.19
CA LYS A 4 -11.86 -43.92 59.19
C LYS A 4 -11.74 -42.55 59.92
N THR A 5 -12.76 -41.85 60.45
CA THR A 5 -14.26 -41.92 60.53
C THR A 5 -14.77 -40.56 61.10
N ARG A 6 -16.06 -40.20 61.33
CA ARG A 6 -17.41 -40.84 61.23
C ARG A 6 -18.46 -39.72 60.94
N ASP A 7 -19.34 -39.86 59.96
CA ASP A 7 -20.77 -40.30 60.02
C ASP A 7 -21.87 -39.23 60.25
N SER A 8 -22.89 -39.37 59.40
CA SER A 8 -24.22 -38.73 59.39
C SER A 8 -25.26 -39.41 60.31
N ALA A 9 -26.34 -38.69 60.70
CA ALA A 9 -27.71 -39.18 60.98
C ALA A 9 -28.50 -38.11 61.80
N LYS A 10 -29.85 -38.02 61.83
CA LYS A 10 -30.94 -38.65 61.04
C LYS A 10 -32.23 -37.81 61.11
N MET A 11 -33.11 -38.10 60.17
CA MET A 11 -34.51 -37.66 60.00
C MET A 11 -35.49 -38.15 61.11
N ARG A 12 -36.47 -37.34 61.57
CA ARG A 12 -37.95 -37.55 61.40
C ARG A 12 -38.86 -36.72 62.36
N ARG A 13 -40.14 -36.59 61.95
CA ARG A 13 -41.29 -35.94 62.63
C ARG A 13 -41.91 -36.82 63.75
N ALA A 14 -42.64 -36.21 64.69
CA ALA A 14 -44.08 -36.48 64.97
C ALA A 14 -44.69 -35.49 65.99
N GLU A 15 -46.03 -35.44 66.05
CA GLU A 15 -46.90 -34.51 66.79
C GLU A 15 -47.13 -34.88 68.29
N GLY A 16 -47.73 -33.97 69.09
CA GLY A 16 -48.66 -34.40 70.15
C GLY A 16 -48.79 -33.62 71.48
N VAL A 17 -49.81 -32.73 71.57
CA VAL A 17 -50.76 -32.54 72.72
C VAL A 17 -50.28 -32.08 74.15
N LEU A 18 -50.69 -30.85 74.52
CA LEU A 18 -51.37 -30.35 75.78
C LEU A 18 -51.18 -31.03 77.17
N PRO A 19 -51.20 -30.30 78.33
CA PRO A 19 -52.40 -29.56 78.80
C PRO A 19 -52.20 -28.21 79.58
N THR A 20 -53.20 -27.84 80.38
CA THR A 20 -53.80 -26.51 80.68
C THR A 20 -53.47 -25.83 82.03
N ALA A 21 -54.02 -24.60 82.21
CA ALA A 21 -54.28 -23.79 83.44
C ALA A 21 -53.25 -22.68 83.74
N ALA A 22 -53.59 -21.37 83.68
CA ALA A 22 -54.38 -20.55 84.64
C ALA A 22 -53.59 -20.28 85.96
N ASP A 23 -53.50 -19.08 86.55
CA ASP A 23 -54.29 -17.83 86.49
C ASP A 23 -53.47 -16.64 87.11
N ARG A 24 -53.96 -15.38 86.99
CA ARG A 24 -53.50 -14.14 87.69
C ARG A 24 -52.10 -13.59 87.31
N GLY A 25 -51.80 -12.29 87.39
CA GLY A 25 -52.62 -11.10 87.68
C GLY A 25 -51.76 -9.90 88.17
N ALA A 26 -52.03 -8.70 87.65
CA ALA A 26 -51.57 -7.37 88.13
C ALA A 26 -50.08 -6.92 87.97
N ALA A 27 -49.86 -6.07 86.95
CA ALA A 27 -49.16 -4.77 86.96
C ALA A 27 -47.80 -4.56 87.69
N TYR A 28 -46.76 -4.22 86.90
CA TYR A 28 -45.77 -3.17 87.25
C TYR A 28 -45.28 -2.43 85.99
N VAL A 29 -44.78 -1.20 86.17
CA VAL A 29 -44.54 -0.19 85.11
C VAL A 29 -43.18 -0.32 84.42
N VAL A 30 -43.15 -0.25 83.07
CA VAL A 30 -42.08 0.46 82.31
C VAL A 30 -42.70 1.20 81.12
N THR A 31 -42.28 2.45 80.92
CA THR A 31 -42.80 3.36 79.88
C THR A 31 -42.31 3.04 78.47
N GLY A 32 -43.20 3.09 77.48
CA GLY A 32 -42.85 2.85 76.07
C GLY A 32 -42.14 4.04 75.42
N ARG A 33 -40.88 3.85 75.01
CA ARG A 33 -40.21 4.75 74.04
C ARG A 33 -40.68 4.43 72.61
N ARG A 34 -41.71 5.14 72.13
CA ARG A 34 -42.02 5.18 70.68
C ARG A 34 -40.94 5.98 69.94
N GLY A 35 -40.46 5.44 68.82
CA GLY A 35 -39.29 5.96 68.10
C GLY A 35 -39.56 7.27 67.35
N ARG A 36 -38.74 8.30 67.60
CA ARG A 36 -38.56 9.44 66.70
C ARG A 36 -37.51 9.10 65.64
N PHE A 37 -37.95 8.55 64.50
CA PHE A 37 -37.04 8.23 63.39
C PHE A 37 -36.63 9.48 62.59
N ARG A 38 -35.55 10.12 63.07
CA ARG A 38 -34.44 10.73 62.30
C ARG A 38 -34.76 11.47 60.97
N LEU A 39 -35.09 12.76 61.04
CA LEU A 39 -34.80 13.68 59.92
C LEU A 39 -33.28 13.87 59.71
N LYS A 40 -32.49 13.88 60.79
CA LYS A 40 -31.04 14.18 60.73
C LYS A 40 -30.23 13.15 59.91
N SER A 41 -30.59 11.86 59.90
CA SER A 41 -29.83 10.88 59.10
C SER A 41 -30.12 10.94 57.60
N LEU A 42 -31.30 11.45 57.20
CA LEU A 42 -31.61 11.69 55.80
C LEU A 42 -30.75 12.84 55.24
N PHE A 43 -30.52 13.88 56.05
CA PHE A 43 -29.64 14.99 55.68
C PHE A 43 -28.18 14.54 55.46
N PHE A 44 -27.62 13.73 56.36
CA PHE A 44 -26.26 13.18 56.15
C PHE A 44 -26.19 12.27 54.93
N TRP A 45 -27.17 11.39 54.70
CA TRP A 45 -27.23 10.57 53.49
C TRP A 45 -27.29 11.39 52.19
N LEU A 46 -28.06 12.50 52.18
CA LEU A 46 -28.12 13.40 51.04
C LEU A 46 -26.82 14.18 50.84
N TYR A 47 -26.16 14.60 51.92
CA TYR A 47 -24.84 15.24 51.87
C TYR A 47 -23.78 14.27 51.33
N ASP A 48 -23.66 13.08 51.90
CA ASP A 48 -22.68 12.06 51.51
C ASP A 48 -22.91 11.63 50.05
N ALA A 49 -24.18 11.42 49.64
CA ALA A 49 -24.52 11.15 48.24
C ALA A 49 -24.11 12.31 47.31
N THR A 50 -24.31 13.57 47.73
CA THR A 50 -23.90 14.75 46.94
C THR A 50 -22.38 14.83 46.81
N VAL A 51 -21.62 14.57 47.89
CA VAL A 51 -20.16 14.53 47.87
C VAL A 51 -19.64 13.39 46.99
N ILE A 52 -20.21 12.19 47.09
CA ILE A 52 -19.87 11.05 46.24
C ILE A 52 -20.18 11.35 44.77
N CYS A 53 -21.33 11.94 44.46
CA CYS A 53 -21.67 12.37 43.10
C CYS A 53 -20.72 13.45 42.57
N ALA A 54 -20.30 14.42 43.39
CA ALA A 54 -19.33 15.44 43.01
C ALA A 54 -17.94 14.84 42.73
N LEU A 55 -17.45 13.95 43.60
CA LEU A 55 -16.19 13.24 43.40
C LEU A 55 -16.23 12.32 42.17
N ALA A 56 -17.33 11.62 41.93
CA ALA A 56 -17.52 10.80 40.73
C ALA A 56 -17.55 11.65 39.45
N ALA A 57 -18.19 12.83 39.49
CA ALA A 57 -18.20 13.78 38.37
C ALA A 57 -16.80 14.36 38.09
N LEU A 58 -16.04 14.70 39.13
CA LEU A 58 -14.65 15.15 39.01
C LEU A 58 -13.74 14.04 38.44
N LEU A 59 -13.87 12.81 38.92
CA LEU A 59 -13.14 11.65 38.40
C LEU A 59 -13.49 11.39 36.93
N LEU A 60 -14.78 11.45 36.56
CA LEU A 60 -15.21 11.31 35.17
C LEU A 60 -14.64 12.43 34.29
N ALA A 61 -14.66 13.68 34.74
CA ALA A 61 -14.07 14.81 34.03
C ALA A 61 -12.56 14.65 33.85
N PHE A 62 -11.84 14.18 34.88
CA PHE A 62 -10.42 13.86 34.81
C PHE A 62 -10.12 12.73 33.81
N CYS A 63 -10.90 11.64 33.85
CA CYS A 63 -10.76 10.55 32.87
C CYS A 63 -11.01 11.03 31.44
N LEU A 64 -12.08 11.80 31.19
CA LEU A 64 -12.36 12.39 29.88
C LEU A 64 -11.26 13.35 29.41
N TYR A 65 -10.67 14.14 30.32
CA TYR A 65 -9.54 15.01 30.00
C TYR A 65 -8.27 14.20 29.64
N ALA A 66 -7.86 13.28 30.52
CA ALA A 66 -6.64 12.49 30.38
C ALA A 66 -6.67 11.59 29.13
N THR A 67 -7.78 10.90 28.89
CA THR A 67 -7.96 10.07 27.68
C THR A 67 -7.95 10.92 26.41
N GLY A 68 -8.50 12.15 26.45
CA GLY A 68 -8.56 13.03 25.29
C GLY A 68 -7.19 13.64 24.96
N GLU A 69 -6.42 14.01 25.99
CA GLU A 69 -5.01 14.39 25.84
C GLU A 69 -4.18 13.24 25.28
N TRP A 70 -4.34 12.03 25.80
CA TRP A 70 -3.63 10.84 25.32
C TRP A 70 -3.95 10.55 23.85
N LEU A 71 -5.22 10.44 23.47
CA LEU A 71 -5.65 10.20 22.08
C LEU A 71 -5.09 11.24 21.10
N THR A 72 -5.20 12.53 21.44
CA THR A 72 -4.77 13.62 20.55
C THR A 72 -3.25 13.77 20.48
N ARG A 73 -2.51 13.48 21.55
CA ARG A 73 -1.02 13.49 21.55
C ARG A 73 -0.42 12.28 20.83
N SER A 74 -0.98 11.09 21.02
CA SER A 74 -0.52 9.86 20.37
C SER A 74 -0.80 9.83 18.86
N SER A 75 -1.60 10.75 18.34
CA SER A 75 -1.94 10.86 16.92
C SER A 75 -2.38 12.29 16.57
N PRO A 76 -1.46 13.23 16.28
CA PRO A 76 -1.80 14.62 15.96
C PRO A 76 -2.36 14.77 14.53
N LYS A 77 -3.43 14.03 14.22
CA LYS A 77 -3.99 13.89 12.87
C LYS A 77 -4.63 15.19 12.36
N LEU A 78 -5.18 16.05 13.23
CA LEU A 78 -5.70 17.36 12.78
C LEU A 78 -4.58 18.23 12.19
N ASN A 79 -3.40 18.23 12.79
CA ASN A 79 -2.21 18.92 12.25
C ASN A 79 -1.68 18.25 10.96
N ARG A 80 -2.14 17.02 10.65
CA ARG A 80 -1.94 16.34 9.37
C ARG A 80 -3.11 16.53 8.40
N LEU A 81 -4.19 17.27 8.71
CA LEU A 81 -5.25 17.58 7.74
C LEU A 81 -4.90 18.73 6.79
N ALA A 82 -3.85 19.49 7.11
CA ALA A 82 -3.10 20.26 6.14
C ALA A 82 -2.15 19.39 5.28
N SER A 83 -2.32 18.06 5.29
CA SER A 83 -1.60 17.18 4.36
C SER A 83 -2.02 17.51 2.94
N HIS A 84 -0.98 17.77 2.15
CA HIS A 84 -1.08 17.72 0.71
C HIS A 84 -0.93 16.23 0.32
N GLU A 85 -1.65 15.79 -0.71
CA GLU A 85 -1.38 14.47 -1.29
C GLU A 85 0.08 14.44 -1.76
N THR A 86 0.84 13.40 -1.42
CA THR A 86 2.21 13.26 -1.96
C THR A 86 2.13 13.11 -3.48
N VAL A 87 2.75 14.04 -4.19
CA VAL A 87 2.74 14.09 -5.66
C VAL A 87 3.93 13.31 -6.17
N VAL A 88 3.68 12.40 -7.11
CA VAL A 88 4.74 11.73 -7.88
C VAL A 88 4.77 12.34 -9.27
N THR A 89 5.96 12.64 -9.78
CA THR A 89 6.15 13.15 -11.14
C THR A 89 6.98 12.20 -11.99
N ASP A 90 6.69 12.17 -13.29
CA ASP A 90 7.50 11.50 -14.30
C ASP A 90 8.86 12.20 -14.52
N ARG A 91 9.68 11.63 -15.39
CA ARG A 91 10.99 12.19 -15.78
C ARG A 91 10.95 13.60 -16.40
N HIS A 92 9.78 14.11 -16.75
CA HIS A 92 9.56 15.44 -17.30
C HIS A 92 8.91 16.40 -16.28
N GLY A 93 8.78 15.98 -15.02
CA GLY A 93 8.15 16.76 -13.96
C GLY A 93 6.62 16.82 -14.04
N LYS A 94 5.97 16.04 -14.93
CA LYS A 94 4.51 15.99 -15.02
C LYS A 94 3.95 15.03 -13.96
N PRO A 95 2.86 15.37 -13.26
CA PRO A 95 2.26 14.47 -12.28
C PRO A 95 1.86 13.11 -12.88
N ALA A 96 2.40 12.03 -12.32
CA ALA A 96 2.13 10.63 -12.66
C ALA A 96 0.82 10.13 -12.00
N GLY A 97 -0.20 10.99 -12.02
CA GLY A 97 -1.45 10.82 -11.28
C GLY A 97 -1.30 11.07 -9.77
N LEU A 98 -2.43 10.99 -9.07
CA LEU A 98 -2.45 11.03 -7.61
C LEU A 98 -2.18 9.65 -7.03
N LEU A 99 -1.48 9.63 -5.90
CA LEU A 99 -1.19 8.43 -5.12
C LEU A 99 -2.43 7.95 -4.35
N GLU A 100 -3.48 7.51 -5.06
CA GLU A 100 -4.64 6.90 -4.42
C GLU A 100 -4.26 5.58 -3.73
N GLN A 101 -4.44 5.51 -2.41
CA GLN A 101 -4.26 4.29 -1.65
C GLN A 101 -5.38 3.28 -1.99
N PRO A 102 -5.05 2.06 -2.46
CA PRO A 102 -6.05 1.04 -2.70
C PRO A 102 -6.87 0.75 -1.44
N GLY A 103 -8.18 1.00 -1.51
CA GLY A 103 -9.12 0.75 -0.41
C GLY A 103 -9.27 1.87 0.63
N GLN A 104 -8.48 2.95 0.60
CA GLN A 104 -8.71 4.12 1.49
C GLN A 104 -9.51 5.26 0.85
N GLY A 105 -9.67 5.24 -0.48
CA GLY A 105 -10.50 6.21 -1.20
C GLY A 105 -9.82 7.54 -1.51
N THR A 106 -10.50 8.36 -2.31
CA THR A 106 -9.99 9.66 -2.77
C THR A 106 -10.22 10.74 -1.70
N ARG A 107 -9.15 11.42 -1.29
CA ARG A 107 -9.16 12.54 -0.34
C ARG A 107 -8.64 13.78 -1.04
N LYS A 108 -9.32 14.91 -0.90
CA LYS A 108 -8.79 16.21 -1.33
C LYS A 108 -9.05 17.25 -0.27
N THR A 109 -7.97 17.81 0.25
CA THR A 109 -7.96 18.86 1.26
C THR A 109 -8.23 20.22 0.61
N ALA A 110 -9.12 20.98 1.24
CA ALA A 110 -9.32 22.40 1.00
C ALA A 110 -8.69 23.20 2.14
N GLU A 111 -8.08 24.34 1.83
CA GLU A 111 -7.70 25.32 2.85
C GLU A 111 -8.94 26.05 3.40
N GLY A 112 -8.78 26.73 4.54
CA GLY A 112 -9.90 27.31 5.27
C GLY A 112 -10.58 28.49 4.56
N ASP A 113 -9.87 29.12 3.64
CA ASP A 113 -10.27 30.23 2.77
C ASP A 113 -10.87 29.76 1.43
N GLU A 114 -10.36 28.64 0.86
CA GLU A 114 -10.96 27.96 -0.30
C GLU A 114 -12.41 27.47 -0.04
N LEU A 115 -12.87 27.43 1.21
CA LEU A 115 -14.20 26.97 1.61
C LEU A 115 -15.21 28.13 1.71
N PRO A 116 -16.19 28.26 0.78
CA PRO A 116 -17.10 29.40 0.77
C PRO A 116 -17.93 29.52 2.06
N LEU A 117 -18.20 30.76 2.49
CA LEU A 117 -18.98 31.03 3.71
C LEU A 117 -20.36 30.36 3.70
N LEU A 118 -21.05 30.36 2.55
CA LEU A 118 -22.35 29.70 2.40
C LEU A 118 -22.25 28.17 2.51
N LEU A 119 -21.14 27.57 2.06
CA LEU A 119 -20.87 26.14 2.23
C LEU A 119 -20.66 25.81 3.72
N LYS A 120 -19.78 26.55 4.40
CA LYS A 120 -19.56 26.41 5.86
C LYS A 120 -20.88 26.53 6.64
N ALA A 121 -21.64 27.59 6.36
CA ALA A 121 -22.93 27.86 7.00
C ALA A 121 -23.97 26.77 6.73
N ALA A 122 -24.02 26.18 5.52
CA ALA A 122 -24.94 25.09 5.21
C ALA A 122 -24.67 23.82 6.05
N PHE A 123 -23.41 23.45 6.25
CA PHE A 123 -23.06 22.30 7.09
C PHE A 123 -23.36 22.55 8.56
N VAL A 124 -23.01 23.73 9.09
CA VAL A 124 -23.38 24.15 10.45
C VAL A 124 -24.91 24.12 10.62
N ALA A 125 -25.68 24.69 9.69
CA ALA A 125 -27.14 24.72 9.75
C ALA A 125 -27.84 23.34 9.75
N VAL A 126 -27.18 22.30 9.23
CA VAL A 126 -27.74 20.94 9.07
C VAL A 126 -27.27 19.98 10.15
N GLU A 127 -25.97 19.97 10.44
CA GLU A 127 -25.35 19.01 11.35
C GLU A 127 -25.29 19.54 12.78
N ASP A 128 -25.05 20.84 12.97
CA ASP A 128 -24.76 21.42 14.29
C ASP A 128 -25.05 22.92 14.36
N LYS A 129 -26.34 23.30 14.40
CA LYS A 129 -26.81 24.69 14.32
C LYS A 129 -26.10 25.65 15.30
N ARG A 130 -25.61 25.13 16.43
CA ARG A 130 -25.02 25.93 17.51
C ARG A 130 -23.55 25.58 17.76
N PHE A 131 -22.89 25.08 16.71
CA PHE A 131 -21.47 24.74 16.68
C PHE A 131 -20.56 25.81 17.31
N TYR A 132 -20.81 27.09 17.02
CA TYR A 132 -20.04 28.22 17.57
C TYR A 132 -20.40 28.59 19.02
N GLU A 133 -21.50 28.09 19.59
CA GLU A 133 -21.97 28.41 20.95
C GLU A 133 -21.47 27.45 22.05
N HIS A 134 -20.91 26.29 21.70
CA HIS A 134 -20.55 25.23 22.67
C HIS A 134 -19.10 24.77 22.54
N ALA A 135 -18.52 24.21 23.61
CA ALA A 135 -17.22 23.53 23.56
C ALA A 135 -17.41 22.01 23.37
N GLY A 136 -17.49 21.55 22.12
CA GLY A 136 -17.55 20.12 21.76
C GLY A 136 -18.88 19.39 21.99
N VAL A 137 -19.77 19.86 22.87
CA VAL A 137 -21.06 19.21 23.17
C VAL A 137 -22.20 20.22 23.26
N ASP A 138 -23.23 20.08 22.43
CA ASP A 138 -24.49 20.77 22.63
C ASP A 138 -25.37 20.03 23.65
N LEU A 139 -25.31 20.44 24.92
CA LEU A 139 -26.15 19.92 25.99
C LEU A 139 -27.67 20.09 25.74
N ARG A 140 -28.11 21.17 25.08
CA ARG A 140 -29.55 21.33 24.77
C ARG A 140 -29.97 20.48 23.56
N ALA A 141 -29.07 20.17 22.62
CA ALA A 141 -29.36 19.17 21.58
C ALA A 141 -29.44 17.75 22.17
N VAL A 142 -28.55 17.41 23.10
CA VAL A 142 -28.61 16.13 23.83
C VAL A 142 -29.93 16.00 24.59
N ALA A 143 -30.31 17.00 25.40
CA ALA A 143 -31.57 16.99 26.14
C ALA A 143 -32.81 16.87 25.22
N ARG A 144 -32.83 17.63 24.11
CA ARG A 144 -33.90 17.58 23.11
C ARG A 144 -33.99 16.22 22.41
N ALA A 145 -32.85 15.63 22.06
CA ALA A 145 -32.78 14.31 21.43
C ALA A 145 -33.23 13.20 22.39
N VAL A 146 -32.86 13.25 23.67
CA VAL A 146 -33.34 12.32 24.70
C VAL A 146 -34.86 12.39 24.81
N GLY A 147 -35.44 13.58 24.98
CA GLY A 147 -36.90 13.76 25.05
C GLY A 147 -37.63 13.26 23.81
N ALA A 148 -37.16 13.63 22.61
CA ALA A 148 -37.77 13.21 21.35
C ALA A 148 -37.66 11.70 21.09
N ASN A 149 -36.56 11.05 21.50
CA ASN A 149 -36.37 9.62 21.35
C ASN A 149 -37.19 8.82 22.38
N ALA A 150 -37.31 9.32 23.62
CA ALA A 150 -38.18 8.75 24.64
C ALA A 150 -39.66 8.76 24.21
N SER A 151 -40.15 9.88 23.66
CA SER A 151 -41.52 9.98 23.13
C SER A 151 -41.79 9.10 21.90
N ALA A 152 -40.75 8.65 21.20
CA ALA A 152 -40.86 7.93 19.93
C ALA A 152 -40.62 6.41 20.03
N GLY A 153 -40.15 5.91 21.18
CA GLY A 153 -39.77 4.51 21.38
C GLY A 153 -38.58 4.02 20.53
N ARG A 154 -37.98 4.91 19.73
CA ARG A 154 -36.85 4.62 18.82
C ARG A 154 -36.01 5.86 18.59
N VAL A 155 -34.74 5.68 18.21
CA VAL A 155 -33.83 6.78 17.87
C VAL A 155 -34.32 7.48 16.60
N LYS A 156 -34.85 8.69 16.76
CA LYS A 156 -35.42 9.55 15.68
C LYS A 156 -34.57 10.80 15.45
N GLN A 157 -33.89 11.30 16.47
CA GLN A 157 -32.96 12.44 16.38
C GLN A 157 -31.60 12.10 17.00
N GLY A 158 -30.53 12.57 16.35
CA GLY A 158 -29.18 12.56 16.88
C GLY A 158 -28.83 13.91 17.52
N GLY A 159 -27.97 13.88 18.54
CA GLY A 159 -27.43 15.07 19.23
C GLY A 159 -25.90 15.10 19.24
N SER A 160 -25.26 14.67 18.14
CA SER A 160 -23.80 14.71 18.02
C SER A 160 -23.36 15.95 17.26
N THR A 161 -22.36 16.65 17.80
CA THR A 161 -21.79 17.89 17.26
C THR A 161 -20.80 17.63 16.13
N ILE A 162 -20.46 18.66 15.34
CA ILE A 162 -19.41 18.57 14.31
C ILE A 162 -18.08 18.09 14.93
N SER A 163 -17.70 18.62 16.10
CA SER A 163 -16.48 18.23 16.82
C SER A 163 -16.47 16.76 17.26
N GLN A 164 -17.63 16.21 17.67
CA GLN A 164 -17.75 14.77 17.96
C GLN A 164 -17.69 13.90 16.69
N GLN A 165 -18.27 14.36 15.59
CA GLN A 165 -18.19 13.63 14.32
C GLN A 165 -16.77 13.60 13.77
N LEU A 166 -16.04 14.72 13.85
CA LEU A 166 -14.62 14.82 13.49
C LEU A 166 -13.75 13.94 14.40
N ALA A 167 -13.95 14.02 15.73
CA ALA A 167 -13.23 13.17 16.69
C ALA A 167 -13.42 11.67 16.42
N ARG A 168 -14.65 11.25 16.08
CA ARG A 168 -14.95 9.88 15.65
C ARG A 168 -14.12 9.49 14.41
N THR A 169 -14.14 10.29 13.36
CA THR A 169 -13.45 9.99 12.09
C THR A 169 -11.93 9.90 12.26
N LEU A 170 -11.33 10.76 13.09
CA LEU A 170 -9.88 10.80 13.27
C LEU A 170 -9.34 9.70 14.18
N TYR A 171 -10.03 9.39 15.29
CA TYR A 171 -9.41 8.69 16.42
C TYR A 171 -9.98 7.29 16.69
N LEU A 172 -11.14 6.92 16.16
CA LEU A 172 -11.93 5.79 16.67
C LEU A 172 -12.39 4.84 15.57
N SER A 173 -12.58 3.57 15.93
CA SER A 173 -13.19 2.56 15.05
C SER A 173 -14.70 2.80 14.88
N ASN A 174 -15.32 2.10 13.93
CA ASN A 174 -16.75 2.23 13.62
C ASN A 174 -17.69 1.48 14.61
N ASP A 175 -17.14 0.83 15.65
CA ASP A 175 -17.87 -0.10 16.53
C ASP A 175 -18.87 0.62 17.45
N ARG A 176 -20.17 0.36 17.30
CA ARG A 176 -21.25 1.10 17.99
C ARG A 176 -21.42 0.75 19.49
N THR A 177 -20.36 0.88 20.28
CA THR A 177 -20.37 0.70 21.75
C THR A 177 -20.58 2.03 22.49
N TRP A 178 -21.10 1.95 23.72
CA TRP A 178 -21.20 3.09 24.63
C TRP A 178 -19.82 3.63 25.05
N LEU A 179 -18.83 2.73 25.21
CA LEU A 179 -17.43 3.09 25.47
C LEU A 179 -16.86 4.00 24.37
N ARG A 180 -17.05 3.64 23.08
CA ARG A 180 -16.65 4.51 21.96
C ARG A 180 -17.29 5.90 22.05
N LYS A 181 -18.56 6.02 22.47
CA LYS A 181 -19.22 7.33 22.59
C LYS A 181 -18.63 8.19 23.71
N GLY A 182 -18.12 7.58 24.78
CA GLY A 182 -17.29 8.26 25.80
C GLY A 182 -15.94 8.73 25.23
N LEU A 183 -15.29 7.92 24.40
CA LEU A 183 -14.04 8.30 23.72
C LEU A 183 -14.26 9.43 22.69
N GLU A 184 -15.38 9.43 21.94
CA GLU A 184 -15.75 10.53 21.03
C GLU A 184 -15.87 11.85 21.78
N LEU A 185 -16.56 11.84 22.93
CA LEU A 185 -16.71 13.00 23.81
C LEU A 185 -15.35 13.49 24.32
N SER A 186 -14.54 12.58 24.85
CA SER A 186 -13.20 12.85 25.38
C SER A 186 -12.28 13.50 24.33
N ALA A 187 -12.23 12.95 23.12
CA ALA A 187 -11.43 13.47 22.02
C ALA A 187 -12.00 14.80 21.48
N ALA A 188 -13.32 14.96 21.36
CA ALA A 188 -13.93 16.22 20.92
C ALA A 188 -13.62 17.39 21.88
N LEU A 189 -13.69 17.14 23.20
CA LEU A 189 -13.30 18.13 24.21
C LEU A 189 -11.80 18.47 24.15
N ALA A 190 -10.95 17.54 23.75
CA ALA A 190 -9.51 17.79 23.58
C ALA A 190 -9.21 18.59 22.30
N LEU A 191 -9.92 18.32 21.20
CA LEU A 191 -9.83 19.09 19.96
C LEU A 191 -10.24 20.56 20.17
N GLU A 192 -11.36 20.80 20.86
CA GLU A 192 -11.90 22.15 21.14
C GLU A 192 -11.02 23.01 22.07
N ARG A 193 -10.11 22.39 22.84
CA ARG A 193 -9.09 23.12 23.62
C ARG A 193 -7.86 23.50 22.81
N LYS A 194 -7.63 22.84 21.67
CA LYS A 194 -6.38 22.90 20.89
C LYS A 194 -6.52 23.63 19.56
N HIS A 195 -7.75 23.78 19.08
CA HIS A 195 -8.06 24.30 17.75
C HIS A 195 -9.25 25.25 17.80
N SER A 196 -9.22 26.26 16.95
CA SER A 196 -10.33 27.18 16.72
C SER A 196 -11.51 26.49 16.03
N LYS A 197 -12.69 27.12 16.10
CA LYS A 197 -13.91 26.65 15.42
C LYS A 197 -13.73 26.52 13.91
N GLU A 198 -12.98 27.44 13.28
CA GLU A 198 -12.72 27.39 11.85
C GLU A 198 -11.79 26.24 11.46
N GLU A 199 -10.76 25.93 12.26
CA GLU A 199 -9.92 24.73 12.05
C GLU A 199 -10.72 23.44 12.20
N LEU A 200 -11.60 23.36 13.21
CA LEU A 200 -12.45 22.19 13.43
C LEU A 200 -13.48 22.01 12.30
N LEU A 201 -14.11 23.09 11.83
CA LEU A 201 -15.03 23.03 10.71
C LEU A 201 -14.32 22.66 9.40
N THR A 202 -13.15 23.27 9.12
CA THR A 202 -12.31 22.95 7.96
C THR A 202 -11.85 21.49 8.00
N GLY A 203 -11.37 21.02 9.15
CA GLY A 203 -10.98 19.62 9.35
C GLY A 203 -12.14 18.64 9.14
N TYR A 204 -13.33 18.96 9.65
CA TYR A 204 -14.54 18.17 9.39
C TYR A 204 -14.91 18.14 7.90
N LEU A 205 -14.87 19.28 7.22
CA LEU A 205 -15.17 19.37 5.79
C LEU A 205 -14.11 18.69 4.90
N ASN A 206 -12.89 18.47 5.39
CA ASN A 206 -11.87 17.67 4.70
C ASN A 206 -11.96 16.17 4.99
N GLU A 207 -12.54 15.75 6.13
CA GLU A 207 -12.58 14.35 6.57
C GLU A 207 -13.93 13.65 6.40
N VAL A 208 -15.03 14.39 6.25
CA VAL A 208 -16.38 13.81 6.18
C VAL A 208 -16.53 12.85 5.00
N TYR A 209 -17.08 11.66 5.26
CA TYR A 209 -17.28 10.63 4.22
C TYR A 209 -18.48 10.96 3.34
N MET A 210 -18.26 11.00 2.02
CA MET A 210 -19.21 11.49 1.02
C MET A 210 -19.73 10.41 0.05
N GLY A 211 -19.57 9.12 0.40
CA GLY A 211 -19.97 8.01 -0.48
C GLY A 211 -18.94 7.75 -1.58
N LYS A 212 -19.06 6.64 -2.32
CA LYS A 212 -18.14 6.24 -3.41
C LYS A 212 -16.65 6.26 -3.03
N GLN A 213 -16.28 5.96 -1.78
CA GLN A 213 -14.90 6.09 -1.26
C GLN A 213 -14.35 7.53 -1.28
N LEU A 214 -15.20 8.56 -1.36
CA LEU A 214 -14.78 9.97 -1.33
C LEU A 214 -14.79 10.48 0.11
N TYR A 215 -13.73 11.18 0.49
CA TYR A 215 -13.62 11.87 1.78
C TYR A 215 -13.29 13.35 1.53
N GLY A 216 -14.05 14.22 2.19
CA GLY A 216 -13.92 15.67 2.08
C GLY A 216 -14.70 16.31 0.94
N ILE A 217 -15.02 17.60 1.10
CA ILE A 217 -15.85 18.37 0.16
C ILE A 217 -15.17 18.52 -1.20
N LYS A 218 -13.86 18.80 -1.26
CA LYS A 218 -13.15 19.08 -2.51
C LYS A 218 -13.14 17.86 -3.45
N ALA A 219 -13.03 16.65 -2.89
CA ALA A 219 -13.16 15.40 -3.64
C ALA A 219 -14.60 15.21 -4.15
N ALA A 220 -15.59 15.39 -3.28
CA ALA A 220 -17.01 15.27 -3.63
C ALA A 220 -17.49 16.29 -4.67
N ALA A 221 -17.00 17.54 -4.61
CA ALA A 221 -17.35 18.60 -5.56
C ALA A 221 -16.80 18.33 -6.97
N LYS A 222 -15.53 17.88 -7.08
CA LYS A 222 -14.95 17.44 -8.37
C LYS A 222 -15.75 16.26 -8.92
N PHE A 223 -16.04 15.26 -8.09
CA PHE A 223 -16.65 14.01 -8.55
C PHE A 223 -18.13 14.16 -8.93
N TYR A 224 -18.97 14.70 -8.04
CA TYR A 224 -20.41 14.80 -8.30
C TYR A 224 -20.78 15.93 -9.28
N PHE A 225 -19.97 16.98 -9.39
CA PHE A 225 -20.35 18.20 -10.12
C PHE A 225 -19.31 18.73 -11.12
N GLY A 226 -18.12 18.11 -11.22
CA GLY A 226 -17.01 18.63 -12.03
C GLY A 226 -16.36 19.91 -11.48
N VAL A 227 -16.77 20.36 -10.29
CA VAL A 227 -16.37 21.66 -9.72
C VAL A 227 -15.00 21.53 -9.06
N LYS A 228 -14.00 22.25 -9.61
CA LYS A 228 -12.61 22.24 -9.12
C LYS A 228 -12.33 23.36 -8.11
N ASN A 229 -12.83 24.58 -8.35
CA ASN A 229 -12.83 25.66 -7.36
C ASN A 229 -14.18 25.64 -6.62
N LEU A 230 -14.15 25.49 -5.29
CA LEU A 230 -15.35 25.38 -4.45
C LEU A 230 -16.20 26.67 -4.43
N GLU A 231 -15.62 27.84 -4.71
CA GLU A 231 -16.36 29.10 -4.87
C GLU A 231 -17.40 29.05 -6.01
N GLN A 232 -17.21 28.15 -6.98
CA GLN A 232 -18.14 27.97 -8.11
C GLN A 232 -19.34 27.07 -7.75
N LEU A 233 -19.43 26.55 -6.52
CA LEU A 233 -20.56 25.75 -6.06
C LEU A 233 -21.85 26.56 -5.99
N LYS A 234 -22.85 26.11 -6.73
CA LYS A 234 -24.21 26.67 -6.71
C LYS A 234 -24.94 26.22 -5.44
N LEU A 235 -25.88 27.04 -4.95
CA LEU A 235 -26.66 26.76 -3.72
C LEU A 235 -27.25 25.33 -3.66
N TRP A 236 -27.79 24.83 -4.78
CA TRP A 236 -28.35 23.47 -4.81
C TRP A 236 -27.27 22.39 -4.64
N GLN A 237 -26.04 22.61 -5.13
CA GLN A 237 -24.90 21.70 -4.97
C GLN A 237 -24.40 21.73 -3.52
N ILE A 238 -24.29 22.92 -2.92
CA ILE A 238 -24.00 23.10 -1.49
C ILE A 238 -25.01 22.33 -0.63
N ALA A 239 -26.31 22.48 -0.91
CA ALA A 239 -27.36 21.80 -0.17
C ALA A 239 -27.39 20.27 -0.40
N THR A 240 -27.00 19.78 -1.59
CA THR A 240 -26.77 18.35 -1.81
C THR A 240 -25.59 17.86 -0.97
N LEU A 241 -24.44 18.54 -1.02
CA LEU A 241 -23.23 18.16 -0.26
C LEU A 241 -23.49 18.11 1.24
N ALA A 242 -24.16 19.11 1.82
CA ALA A 242 -24.57 19.12 3.22
C ALA A 242 -25.68 18.08 3.55
N GLY A 243 -26.32 17.50 2.54
CA GLY A 243 -27.29 16.43 2.69
C GLY A 243 -26.67 15.04 2.90
N ILE A 244 -25.54 14.78 2.21
CA ILE A 244 -24.87 13.46 2.10
C ILE A 244 -24.43 12.86 3.45
N PRO A 245 -23.76 13.58 4.38
CA PRO A 245 -23.15 12.98 5.59
C PRO A 245 -24.10 12.16 6.46
N LYS A 246 -25.39 12.54 6.52
CA LYS A 246 -26.43 11.83 7.28
C LYS A 246 -26.63 10.37 6.80
N GLY A 247 -26.33 10.08 5.53
CA GLY A 247 -26.47 8.76 4.94
C GLY A 247 -25.78 8.70 3.57
N PRO A 248 -24.44 8.56 3.50
CA PRO A 248 -23.71 8.81 2.26
C PRO A 248 -23.99 7.84 1.11
N ALA A 249 -24.55 6.66 1.39
CA ALA A 249 -25.08 5.76 0.37
C ALA A 249 -26.50 6.16 -0.07
N LEU A 250 -27.39 6.46 0.88
CA LEU A 250 -28.81 6.74 0.64
C LEU A 250 -29.07 8.12 0.01
N TYR A 251 -28.20 9.10 0.23
CA TYR A 251 -28.36 10.46 -0.28
C TYR A 251 -27.36 10.78 -1.40
N ASN A 252 -26.75 9.76 -1.99
CA ASN A 252 -25.84 9.89 -3.11
C ASN A 252 -26.60 10.36 -4.37
N PRO A 253 -26.24 11.51 -4.98
CA PRO A 253 -26.98 12.04 -6.12
C PRO A 253 -26.84 11.20 -7.41
N LEU A 254 -25.83 10.32 -7.51
CA LEU A 254 -25.65 9.39 -8.65
C LEU A 254 -26.48 8.13 -8.50
N ASP A 255 -26.43 7.50 -7.32
CA ASP A 255 -27.04 6.19 -7.08
C ASP A 255 -28.52 6.32 -6.69
N GLU A 256 -28.87 7.33 -5.89
CA GLU A 256 -30.19 7.52 -5.27
C GLU A 256 -30.69 8.97 -5.49
N PRO A 257 -30.90 9.39 -6.76
CA PRO A 257 -31.15 10.79 -7.10
C PRO A 257 -32.43 11.37 -6.47
N ALA A 258 -33.47 10.56 -6.28
CA ALA A 258 -34.73 11.00 -5.68
C ALA A 258 -34.58 11.30 -4.17
N GLN A 259 -33.92 10.40 -3.45
CA GLN A 259 -33.65 10.52 -2.01
C GLN A 259 -32.63 11.62 -1.74
N SER A 260 -31.64 11.79 -2.63
CA SER A 260 -30.71 12.92 -2.62
C SER A 260 -31.46 14.26 -2.83
N LEU A 261 -32.40 14.32 -3.78
CA LEU A 261 -33.28 15.48 -4.00
C LEU A 261 -34.12 15.79 -2.75
N GLU A 262 -34.83 14.81 -2.18
CA GLU A 262 -35.60 14.99 -0.94
C GLU A 262 -34.74 15.54 0.20
N ARG A 263 -33.55 14.97 0.38
CA ARG A 263 -32.60 15.40 1.40
C ARG A 263 -32.11 16.83 1.15
N ARG A 264 -31.81 17.19 -0.10
CA ARG A 264 -31.48 18.56 -0.53
C ARG A 264 -32.60 19.54 -0.20
N VAL A 265 -33.87 19.19 -0.45
CA VAL A 265 -35.03 20.03 -0.07
C VAL A 265 -35.09 20.24 1.45
N VAL A 266 -34.81 19.23 2.27
CA VAL A 266 -34.75 19.37 3.74
C VAL A 266 -33.62 20.32 4.15
N VAL A 267 -32.43 20.20 3.56
CA VAL A 267 -31.29 21.11 3.83
C VAL A 267 -31.65 22.56 3.47
N LEU A 268 -32.18 22.79 2.26
CA LEU A 268 -32.61 24.13 1.82
C LEU A 268 -33.67 24.74 2.77
N LYS A 269 -34.64 23.95 3.25
CA LYS A 269 -35.63 24.41 4.24
C LYS A 269 -34.98 24.79 5.57
N LEU A 270 -33.98 24.02 6.05
CA LEU A 270 -33.22 24.34 7.25
C LEU A 270 -32.43 25.64 7.08
N MET A 271 -31.74 25.83 5.95
CA MET A 271 -31.01 27.07 5.62
C MET A 271 -31.94 28.29 5.62
N ARG A 272 -33.11 28.21 4.95
CA ARG A 272 -34.11 29.28 4.95
C ARG A 272 -34.63 29.60 6.35
N SER A 273 -34.95 28.58 7.16
CA SER A 273 -35.43 28.77 8.55
C SER A 273 -34.40 29.42 9.49
N GLN A 274 -33.14 29.51 9.04
CA GLN A 274 -32.01 30.11 9.75
C GLN A 274 -31.54 31.42 9.11
N GLY A 275 -32.29 31.95 8.13
CA GLY A 275 -31.97 33.22 7.47
C GLY A 275 -30.83 33.17 6.46
N LEU A 276 -30.30 31.98 6.13
CA LEU A 276 -29.14 31.84 5.23
C LEU A 276 -29.49 32.00 3.75
N ILE A 277 -30.77 31.83 3.36
CA ILE A 277 -31.27 31.99 2.00
C ILE A 277 -32.70 32.53 1.99
N SER A 278 -33.07 33.22 0.91
CA SER A 278 -34.41 33.74 0.66
C SER A 278 -35.43 32.66 0.26
N ALA A 279 -36.71 33.06 0.19
CA ALA A 279 -37.78 32.23 -0.32
C ALA A 279 -37.64 31.90 -1.81
N GLN A 280 -37.09 32.83 -2.60
CA GLN A 280 -36.88 32.69 -4.03
C GLN A 280 -35.73 31.73 -4.34
N GLU A 281 -34.61 31.86 -3.63
CA GLU A 281 -33.48 30.94 -3.73
C GLU A 281 -33.84 29.51 -3.34
N LEU A 282 -34.64 29.34 -2.28
CA LEU A 282 -35.22 28.05 -1.92
C LEU A 282 -35.99 27.46 -3.12
N GLN A 283 -36.91 28.21 -3.71
CA GLN A 283 -37.76 27.72 -4.81
C GLN A 283 -36.97 27.46 -6.10
N GLY A 284 -35.93 28.24 -6.39
CA GLY A 284 -35.03 28.01 -7.50
C GLY A 284 -34.19 26.75 -7.31
N ALA A 285 -33.55 26.61 -6.14
CA ALA A 285 -32.66 25.49 -5.85
C ALA A 285 -33.38 24.13 -5.71
N THR A 286 -34.65 24.10 -5.32
CA THR A 286 -35.42 22.84 -5.27
C THR A 286 -35.80 22.31 -6.66
N LYS A 287 -36.03 23.18 -7.65
CA LYS A 287 -36.46 22.82 -9.01
C LYS A 287 -35.36 22.27 -9.93
N ILE A 288 -34.08 22.34 -9.53
CA ILE A 288 -32.96 21.96 -10.40
C ILE A 288 -32.78 20.44 -10.41
N THR A 289 -33.06 19.79 -11.53
CA THR A 289 -32.71 18.37 -11.74
C THR A 289 -31.20 18.19 -11.79
N TYR A 290 -30.69 17.18 -11.08
CA TYR A 290 -29.27 16.83 -11.16
C TYR A 290 -28.98 16.13 -12.49
N SER A 291 -27.93 16.59 -13.17
CA SER A 291 -27.31 15.87 -14.29
C SER A 291 -25.83 15.70 -13.93
N PRO A 292 -25.30 14.47 -13.92
CA PRO A 292 -23.90 14.24 -13.61
C PRO A 292 -23.00 14.82 -14.71
N PRO A 293 -21.79 15.30 -14.37
CA PRO A 293 -20.80 15.62 -15.40
C PRO A 293 -20.52 14.38 -16.25
N ALA A 294 -20.28 14.57 -17.55
CA ALA A 294 -19.76 13.49 -18.39
C ALA A 294 -18.53 12.89 -17.71
N SER A 295 -18.48 11.55 -17.61
CA SER A 295 -17.39 10.90 -16.88
C SER A 295 -16.06 11.28 -17.53
N ASP A 296 -15.25 12.04 -16.79
CA ASP A 296 -13.91 12.44 -17.18
C ASP A 296 -13.00 11.20 -17.09
N SER A 297 -13.25 10.27 -18.02
CA SER A 297 -12.46 9.08 -18.33
C SER A 297 -11.23 9.44 -19.17
N SER A 298 -10.84 10.73 -19.13
CA SER A 298 -9.46 11.11 -19.25
C SER A 298 -8.67 10.21 -18.31
N LYS A 299 -7.81 9.39 -18.91
CA LYS A 299 -6.98 8.42 -18.21
C LYS A 299 -6.02 9.21 -17.32
N GLU A 300 -6.42 9.55 -16.10
CA GLU A 300 -5.49 9.99 -15.06
C GLU A 300 -4.44 8.89 -15.01
N VAL A 301 -3.24 9.24 -15.48
CA VAL A 301 -2.12 8.32 -15.65
C VAL A 301 -1.76 7.84 -14.25
N ARG A 302 -2.10 6.59 -13.91
CA ARG A 302 -1.87 6.02 -12.58
C ARG A 302 -0.66 5.11 -12.65
N LEU A 303 0.26 5.25 -11.69
CA LEU A 303 1.33 4.28 -11.50
C LEU A 303 0.74 2.88 -11.30
N SER A 304 1.32 1.88 -11.98
CA SER A 304 0.96 0.48 -11.75
C SER A 304 1.28 0.09 -10.30
N SER A 305 0.60 -0.95 -9.78
CA SER A 305 0.85 -1.43 -8.42
C SER A 305 2.32 -1.86 -8.21
N ALA A 306 2.97 -2.36 -9.27
CA ALA A 306 4.40 -2.71 -9.29
C ALA A 306 5.31 -1.47 -9.22
N LEU A 307 5.02 -0.41 -9.99
CA LEU A 307 5.74 0.87 -9.89
C LEU A 307 5.57 1.49 -8.51
N LEU A 308 4.35 1.48 -7.96
CA LEU A 308 4.05 2.02 -6.63
C LEU A 308 4.75 1.23 -5.51
N ASP A 309 4.82 -0.10 -5.61
CA ASP A 309 5.56 -0.93 -4.67
C ASP A 309 7.08 -0.65 -4.73
N THR A 310 7.67 -0.59 -5.93
CA THR A 310 9.08 -0.21 -6.12
C THR A 310 9.35 1.19 -5.56
N LEU A 311 8.53 2.19 -5.93
CA LEU A 311 8.63 3.57 -5.46
C LEU A 311 8.60 3.67 -3.93
N MET A 312 7.65 2.99 -3.29
CA MET A 312 7.47 3.09 -1.84
C MET A 312 8.57 2.35 -1.08
N LYS A 313 9.07 1.21 -1.59
CA LYS A 313 10.24 0.52 -1.03
C LYS A 313 11.50 1.40 -1.12
N GLU A 314 11.71 2.04 -2.25
CA GLU A 314 12.84 2.94 -2.47
C GLU A 314 12.74 4.20 -1.60
N ALA A 315 11.60 4.88 -1.60
CA ALA A 315 11.36 6.06 -0.76
C ALA A 315 11.53 5.74 0.74
N THR A 316 11.00 4.61 1.21
CA THR A 316 11.19 4.12 2.60
C THR A 316 12.67 3.90 2.90
N ARG A 317 13.41 3.24 1.99
CA ARG A 317 14.86 2.98 2.15
C ARG A 317 15.66 4.28 2.23
N LEU A 318 15.33 5.28 1.42
CA LEU A 318 16.05 6.56 1.31
C LEU A 318 15.73 7.50 2.48
N THR A 319 14.45 7.66 2.83
CA THR A 319 13.99 8.64 3.83
C THR A 319 13.90 8.10 5.26
N LYS A 320 13.85 6.77 5.44
CA LYS A 320 13.52 6.07 6.69
C LYS A 320 12.10 6.33 7.23
N LEU A 321 11.24 6.98 6.45
CA LEU A 321 9.84 7.21 6.79
C LEU A 321 8.97 5.99 6.51
N SER A 322 7.86 5.84 7.23
CA SER A 322 6.88 4.79 6.95
C SER A 322 6.16 5.05 5.62
N ARG A 323 5.55 4.00 5.04
CA ARG A 323 4.70 4.14 3.85
C ARG A 323 3.58 5.15 4.07
N ASP A 324 2.93 5.11 5.23
CA ASP A 324 1.80 6.00 5.53
C ASP A 324 2.24 7.46 5.67
N ASP A 325 3.39 7.72 6.30
CA ASP A 325 3.96 9.07 6.40
C ASP A 325 4.45 9.57 5.03
N LEU A 326 4.97 8.69 4.16
CA LEU A 326 5.33 9.05 2.77
C LEU A 326 4.11 9.36 1.90
N MET A 327 2.99 8.64 2.08
CA MET A 327 1.75 8.89 1.32
C MET A 327 1.01 10.15 1.80
N THR A 328 1.09 10.47 3.10
CA THR A 328 0.33 11.57 3.74
C THR A 328 1.17 12.80 4.11
N GLY A 329 2.49 12.77 3.88
CA GLY A 329 3.41 13.84 4.30
C GLY A 329 3.47 15.07 3.38
N GLY A 330 2.84 15.03 2.21
CA GLY A 330 2.89 16.12 1.23
C GLY A 330 4.27 16.25 0.57
N PHE A 331 4.89 15.13 0.22
CA PHE A 331 6.16 15.14 -0.51
C PHE A 331 5.94 15.37 -2.00
N THR A 332 6.97 15.91 -2.68
CA THR A 332 7.09 15.82 -4.13
C THR A 332 8.20 14.82 -4.45
N ILE A 333 7.85 13.70 -5.08
CA ILE A 333 8.76 12.62 -5.45
C ILE A 333 8.92 12.63 -6.98
N THR A 334 10.07 13.12 -7.46
CA THR A 334 10.40 13.06 -8.89
C THR A 334 11.00 11.71 -9.22
N THR A 335 10.58 11.13 -10.33
CA THR A 335 11.04 9.80 -10.78
C THR A 335 11.72 9.85 -12.13
N GLY A 336 12.53 8.84 -12.43
CA GLY A 336 13.09 8.60 -13.76
C GLY A 336 12.14 7.89 -14.73
N TRP A 337 10.91 7.63 -14.27
CA TRP A 337 9.87 6.91 -14.99
C TRP A 337 9.47 7.64 -16.29
N ASP A 338 9.31 6.86 -17.35
CA ASP A 338 9.00 7.33 -18.70
C ASP A 338 7.63 6.76 -19.13
N PRO A 339 6.56 7.60 -19.19
CA PRO A 339 5.22 7.13 -19.52
C PRO A 339 5.12 6.48 -20.90
N ALA A 340 5.95 6.90 -21.87
CA ALA A 340 5.95 6.33 -23.22
C ALA A 340 6.62 4.96 -23.24
N ALA A 341 7.75 4.80 -22.54
CA ALA A 341 8.39 3.49 -22.38
C ALA A 341 7.50 2.52 -21.58
N GLN A 342 6.81 3.01 -20.54
CA GLN A 342 5.85 2.19 -19.79
C GLN A 342 4.66 1.78 -20.66
N ALA A 343 4.06 2.68 -21.44
CA ALA A 343 2.96 2.34 -22.35
C ALA A 343 3.36 1.30 -23.39
N ARG A 344 4.62 1.33 -23.88
CA ARG A 344 5.17 0.29 -24.77
C ARG A 344 5.28 -1.06 -24.05
N LEU A 345 5.84 -1.07 -22.84
CA LEU A 345 5.98 -2.26 -22.01
C LEU A 345 4.61 -2.87 -21.67
N ASP A 346 3.67 -2.06 -21.20
CA ASP A 346 2.31 -2.49 -20.82
C ASP A 346 1.55 -3.05 -22.04
N LYS A 347 1.70 -2.45 -23.23
CA LYS A 347 1.10 -2.96 -24.47
C LYS A 347 1.60 -4.38 -24.80
N VAL A 348 2.89 -4.66 -24.63
CA VAL A 348 3.46 -6.00 -24.84
C VAL A 348 3.00 -6.96 -23.74
N PHE A 349 2.94 -6.51 -22.48
CA PHE A 349 2.54 -7.33 -21.33
C PHE A 349 1.04 -7.62 -21.23
N ALA A 350 0.21 -6.88 -21.96
CA ALA A 350 -1.22 -7.10 -22.13
C ALA A 350 -1.57 -8.05 -23.30
N ASP A 351 -0.69 -8.22 -24.29
CA ASP A 351 -0.93 -9.15 -25.40
C ASP A 351 -0.69 -10.60 -24.95
N GLU A 352 -1.75 -11.40 -24.84
CA GLU A 352 -1.61 -12.82 -24.51
C GLU A 352 -0.76 -13.60 -25.52
N LYS A 353 -0.79 -13.21 -26.81
CA LYS A 353 -0.04 -13.88 -27.88
C LYS A 353 1.47 -13.60 -27.79
N ALA A 354 1.87 -12.58 -27.03
CA ALA A 354 3.27 -12.31 -26.78
C ALA A 354 3.93 -13.34 -25.85
N PHE A 355 3.19 -14.22 -25.17
CA PHE A 355 3.70 -15.16 -24.17
C PHE A 355 3.31 -16.62 -24.46
N PRO A 356 4.14 -17.60 -24.05
CA PRO A 356 3.75 -19.00 -24.04
C PRO A 356 2.67 -19.28 -22.97
N ARG A 357 2.14 -20.51 -22.98
CA ARG A 357 1.29 -21.07 -21.92
C ARG A 357 2.03 -22.20 -21.19
N SER A 358 1.59 -22.52 -19.97
CA SER A 358 2.06 -23.73 -19.30
C SER A 358 1.52 -25.00 -19.97
N ALA A 359 2.08 -26.16 -19.62
CA ALA A 359 1.62 -27.47 -20.08
C ALA A 359 0.16 -27.73 -19.67
N SER A 360 -0.26 -27.23 -18.49
CA SER A 360 -1.68 -27.24 -18.09
C SER A 360 -2.55 -26.14 -18.74
N GLY A 361 -2.02 -25.41 -19.74
CA GLY A 361 -2.75 -24.38 -20.50
C GLY A 361 -2.91 -23.03 -19.81
N LYS A 362 -2.34 -22.86 -18.60
CA LYS A 362 -2.46 -21.64 -17.79
C LYS A 362 -1.59 -20.51 -18.34
N PRO A 363 -1.97 -19.23 -18.14
CA PRO A 363 -1.09 -18.10 -18.43
C PRO A 363 0.17 -18.13 -17.55
N VAL A 364 1.35 -18.21 -18.18
CA VAL A 364 2.63 -17.98 -17.49
C VAL A 364 2.69 -16.54 -16.94
N GLN A 365 3.46 -16.29 -15.90
CA GLN A 365 3.75 -14.94 -15.41
C GLN A 365 4.98 -14.37 -16.11
N ALA A 366 5.16 -13.06 -16.00
CA ALA A 366 6.35 -12.36 -16.49
C ALA A 366 6.66 -11.11 -15.68
N ALA A 367 7.89 -10.62 -15.82
CA ALA A 367 8.37 -9.38 -15.25
C ALA A 367 9.42 -8.74 -16.17
N ALA A 368 9.53 -7.42 -16.13
CA ALA A 368 10.55 -6.69 -16.87
C ALA A 368 10.97 -5.40 -16.17
N VAL A 369 12.24 -5.04 -16.33
CA VAL A 369 12.82 -3.77 -15.86
C VAL A 369 13.66 -3.16 -16.96
N LEU A 370 13.30 -1.95 -17.37
CA LEU A 370 14.01 -1.14 -18.36
C LEU A 370 14.81 -0.04 -17.65
N LEU A 371 16.12 -0.07 -17.80
CA LEU A 371 17.06 0.92 -17.27
C LEU A 371 17.63 1.81 -18.38
N ASP A 372 17.92 3.04 -18.01
CA ASP A 372 18.77 3.95 -18.75
C ASP A 372 20.26 3.56 -18.63
N ASN A 373 20.98 3.44 -19.75
CA ASN A 373 22.40 3.05 -19.69
C ASN A 373 23.30 4.15 -19.10
N GLU A 374 22.94 5.42 -19.27
CA GLU A 374 23.73 6.54 -18.75
C GLU A 374 23.38 6.74 -17.28
N SER A 375 22.12 7.05 -16.97
CA SER A 375 21.76 7.47 -15.61
C SER A 375 21.49 6.33 -14.63
N ALA A 376 21.20 5.11 -15.09
CA ALA A 376 20.65 3.98 -14.33
C ALA A 376 19.22 4.19 -13.79
N GLU A 377 18.51 5.21 -14.28
CA GLU A 377 17.09 5.42 -13.95
C GLU A 377 16.22 4.27 -14.48
N ILE A 378 15.26 3.81 -13.67
CA ILE A 378 14.20 2.89 -14.08
C ILE A 378 13.21 3.66 -14.96
N ARG A 379 13.29 3.44 -16.28
CA ARG A 379 12.40 4.06 -17.27
C ARG A 379 11.03 3.39 -17.32
N ALA A 380 10.98 2.07 -17.21
CA ALA A 380 9.72 1.30 -17.19
C ALA A 380 9.88 0.01 -16.37
N LEU A 381 8.81 -0.44 -15.73
CA LEU A 381 8.80 -1.64 -14.89
C LEU A 381 7.45 -2.36 -14.94
N ALA A 382 7.49 -3.69 -15.10
CA ALA A 382 6.33 -4.56 -15.02
C ALA A 382 6.58 -5.71 -14.03
N GLY A 383 5.72 -5.83 -13.01
CA GLY A 383 5.79 -6.90 -11.99
C GLY A 383 4.89 -8.11 -12.26
N GLY A 384 4.12 -8.09 -13.34
CA GLY A 384 3.15 -9.12 -13.72
C GLY A 384 2.54 -8.83 -15.09
N ARG A 385 1.79 -9.78 -15.65
CA ARG A 385 1.09 -9.64 -16.94
C ARG A 385 -0.34 -9.14 -16.77
N GLY A 386 -0.88 -8.57 -17.84
CA GLY A 386 -2.27 -8.10 -17.93
C GLY A 386 -2.46 -6.68 -17.42
N SER A 387 -3.54 -6.04 -17.89
CA SER A 387 -3.88 -4.65 -17.59
C SER A 387 -4.03 -4.42 -16.09
N GLY A 388 -3.15 -3.60 -15.50
CA GLY A 388 -3.20 -3.24 -14.09
C GLY A 388 -2.84 -4.37 -13.12
N ALA A 389 -1.99 -5.33 -13.53
CA ALA A 389 -1.57 -6.50 -12.74
C ALA A 389 -1.32 -6.18 -11.24
N THR A 390 -2.29 -6.51 -10.39
CA THR A 390 -2.21 -6.36 -8.92
C THR A 390 -1.68 -7.64 -8.27
N GLY A 391 -0.79 -7.52 -7.29
CA GLY A 391 -0.29 -8.64 -6.50
C GLY A 391 1.24 -8.62 -6.36
N LEU A 392 1.88 -9.79 -6.47
CA LEU A 392 3.31 -9.94 -6.33
C LEU A 392 4.07 -9.14 -7.40
N ASN A 393 4.90 -8.18 -6.97
CA ASN A 393 5.80 -7.43 -7.85
C ASN A 393 7.02 -8.30 -8.24
N ARG A 394 6.90 -9.05 -9.34
CA ARG A 394 7.94 -10.01 -9.76
C ARG A 394 9.20 -9.35 -10.31
N ALA A 395 9.19 -8.06 -10.62
CA ALA A 395 10.40 -7.29 -10.94
C ALA A 395 11.39 -7.21 -9.75
N LEU A 396 10.87 -7.39 -8.53
CA LEU A 396 11.62 -7.43 -7.27
C LEU A 396 11.59 -8.83 -6.60
N ALA A 397 11.03 -9.85 -7.25
CA ALA A 397 11.04 -11.22 -6.73
C ALA A 397 12.25 -11.98 -7.28
N ARG A 398 12.99 -12.66 -6.41
CA ARG A 398 14.15 -13.45 -6.84
C ARG A 398 13.71 -14.74 -7.52
N ARG A 399 14.40 -15.11 -8.60
CA ARG A 399 14.21 -16.37 -9.35
C ARG A 399 15.56 -16.95 -9.76
N GLN A 400 15.60 -18.24 -10.07
CA GLN A 400 16.82 -18.90 -10.53
C GLN A 400 17.20 -18.35 -11.93
N PRO A 401 18.41 -17.79 -12.14
CA PRO A 401 18.79 -17.17 -13.41
C PRO A 401 19.08 -18.16 -14.54
N GLY A 402 19.36 -19.42 -14.20
CA GLY A 402 19.90 -20.40 -15.15
C GLY A 402 21.17 -19.87 -15.85
N SER A 403 21.33 -20.23 -17.13
CA SER A 403 22.47 -19.78 -17.95
C SER A 403 22.60 -18.26 -18.19
N MET A 404 21.65 -17.43 -17.75
CA MET A 404 21.77 -15.96 -17.82
C MET A 404 22.94 -15.46 -16.95
N ILE A 405 23.29 -16.18 -15.87
CA ILE A 405 24.34 -15.76 -14.93
C ILE A 405 25.76 -15.92 -15.49
N LYS A 406 25.98 -16.74 -16.53
CA LYS A 406 27.32 -17.12 -17.01
C LYS A 406 28.25 -15.93 -17.33
N PRO A 407 27.80 -14.83 -17.98
CA PRO A 407 28.62 -13.62 -18.16
C PRO A 407 29.11 -12.99 -16.87
N LEU A 408 28.36 -13.11 -15.78
CA LEU A 408 28.58 -12.44 -14.49
C LEU A 408 29.35 -13.33 -13.51
N ALA A 409 29.02 -14.63 -13.45
CA ALA A 409 29.66 -15.59 -12.55
C ALA A 409 30.93 -16.23 -13.13
N VAL A 410 31.09 -16.30 -14.46
CA VAL A 410 32.16 -17.09 -15.10
C VAL A 410 33.00 -16.26 -16.06
N TYR A 411 32.40 -15.78 -17.16
CA TYR A 411 33.18 -15.23 -18.27
C TYR A 411 33.71 -13.82 -17.99
N GLY A 412 32.91 -12.94 -17.39
CA GLY A 412 33.35 -11.63 -16.89
C GLY A 412 34.54 -11.72 -15.93
N PRO A 413 34.49 -12.50 -14.83
CA PRO A 413 35.63 -12.67 -13.93
C PRO A 413 36.84 -13.34 -14.59
N ALA A 414 36.64 -14.28 -15.52
CA ALA A 414 37.74 -14.87 -16.28
C ALA A 414 38.48 -13.84 -17.15
N LEU A 415 37.74 -13.00 -17.89
CA LEU A 415 38.31 -11.91 -18.69
C LEU A 415 38.99 -10.83 -17.83
N GLU A 416 38.36 -10.47 -16.71
CA GLU A 416 38.88 -9.48 -15.75
C GLU A 416 40.19 -9.94 -15.09
N SER A 417 40.42 -11.26 -14.97
CA SER A 417 41.69 -11.81 -14.47
C SER A 417 42.89 -11.53 -15.38
N GLY A 418 42.65 -11.10 -16.63
CA GLY A 418 43.68 -10.92 -17.67
C GLY A 418 44.23 -12.22 -18.27
N LYS A 419 43.97 -13.38 -17.66
CA LYS A 419 44.49 -14.70 -18.09
C LYS A 419 43.72 -15.30 -19.28
N TYR A 420 42.51 -14.80 -19.55
CA TYR A 420 41.63 -15.32 -20.59
C TYR A 420 41.20 -14.24 -21.58
N SER A 421 40.84 -14.67 -22.78
CA SER A 421 40.30 -13.89 -23.90
C SER A 421 39.09 -14.61 -24.51
N PRO A 422 38.28 -13.93 -25.35
CA PRO A 422 37.17 -14.58 -26.08
C PRO A 422 37.60 -15.81 -26.89
N ASP A 423 38.84 -15.83 -27.38
CA ASP A 423 39.35 -16.87 -28.26
C ASP A 423 40.19 -17.92 -27.49
N SER A 424 40.25 -17.82 -26.16
CA SER A 424 40.84 -18.86 -25.29
C SER A 424 40.04 -20.15 -25.40
N LEU A 425 40.74 -21.27 -25.59
CA LEU A 425 40.15 -22.61 -25.60
C LEU A 425 39.76 -23.05 -24.18
N LEU A 426 38.54 -23.55 -24.04
CA LEU A 426 37.97 -24.11 -22.83
C LEU A 426 37.70 -25.60 -23.03
N GLU A 427 37.83 -26.41 -21.97
CA GLU A 427 37.50 -27.83 -22.02
C GLU A 427 35.97 -28.06 -22.04
N ASP A 428 35.50 -28.85 -22.99
CA ASP A 428 34.11 -29.28 -23.16
C ASP A 428 34.03 -30.80 -23.03
N GLN A 429 34.04 -31.30 -21.78
CA GLN A 429 34.13 -32.72 -21.46
C GLN A 429 33.23 -33.11 -20.28
N ALA A 430 32.87 -34.40 -20.17
CA ALA A 430 32.11 -34.95 -19.05
C ALA A 430 33.01 -35.15 -17.81
N VAL A 431 33.07 -34.15 -16.93
CA VAL A 431 33.92 -34.16 -15.72
C VAL A 431 33.08 -34.35 -14.45
N ASN A 432 33.64 -35.04 -13.45
CA ASN A 432 33.03 -35.24 -12.13
C ASN A 432 33.76 -34.43 -11.07
N TYR A 433 33.15 -33.34 -10.61
CA TYR A 433 33.67 -32.45 -9.58
C TYR A 433 33.17 -32.91 -8.21
N SER A 434 33.84 -33.90 -7.63
CA SER A 434 33.55 -34.42 -6.27
C SER A 434 32.08 -34.80 -6.05
N GLY A 435 31.44 -35.41 -7.05
CA GLY A 435 30.03 -35.81 -7.04
C GLY A 435 29.14 -34.95 -7.94
N TYR A 436 29.54 -33.71 -8.26
CA TYR A 436 28.82 -32.86 -9.20
C TYR A 436 29.23 -33.16 -10.65
N LYS A 437 28.28 -33.65 -11.46
CA LYS A 437 28.47 -34.00 -12.87
C LYS A 437 27.59 -33.11 -13.77
N PRO A 438 28.06 -31.91 -14.19
CA PRO A 438 27.30 -31.07 -15.11
C PRO A 438 27.19 -31.74 -16.49
N THR A 439 26.05 -31.58 -17.15
CA THR A 439 25.82 -32.07 -18.51
C THR A 439 25.49 -30.94 -19.46
N ASN A 440 25.92 -31.09 -20.73
CA ASN A 440 25.45 -30.23 -21.81
C ASN A 440 24.00 -30.61 -22.19
N LEU A 441 23.19 -29.62 -22.56
CA LEU A 441 21.79 -29.83 -22.95
C LEU A 441 21.62 -30.81 -24.12
N SER A 442 22.60 -30.87 -25.02
CA SER A 442 22.65 -31.81 -26.14
C SER A 442 23.14 -33.21 -25.79
N GLY A 443 23.64 -33.43 -24.58
CA GLY A 443 24.38 -34.63 -24.18
C GLY A 443 25.74 -34.83 -24.87
N ARG A 444 26.13 -33.94 -25.79
CA ARG A 444 27.36 -34.04 -26.60
C ARG A 444 28.46 -33.11 -26.09
N TYR A 445 29.69 -33.49 -26.38
CA TYR A 445 30.92 -32.84 -25.94
C TYR A 445 31.87 -32.65 -27.13
N SER A 446 32.50 -31.50 -27.22
CA SER A 446 33.33 -31.06 -28.35
C SER A 446 34.83 -31.23 -28.09
N VAL A 447 35.20 -31.78 -26.92
CA VAL A 447 36.54 -31.79 -26.32
C VAL A 447 37.03 -30.39 -25.97
N ARG A 448 37.14 -29.47 -26.93
CA ARG A 448 37.48 -28.06 -26.71
C ARG A 448 36.65 -27.14 -27.60
N MET A 449 36.44 -25.91 -27.14
CA MET A 449 35.87 -24.80 -27.93
C MET A 449 36.35 -23.45 -27.43
N THR A 450 36.20 -22.39 -28.23
CA THR A 450 36.52 -21.04 -27.76
C THR A 450 35.54 -20.56 -26.67
N MET A 451 35.97 -19.66 -25.78
CA MET A 451 35.09 -18.99 -24.81
C MET A 451 33.91 -18.30 -25.52
N ARG A 452 34.19 -17.66 -26.65
CA ARG A 452 33.23 -17.05 -27.57
C ARG A 452 32.10 -18.01 -27.97
N GLU A 453 32.44 -19.18 -28.48
CA GLU A 453 31.45 -20.21 -28.84
C GLU A 453 30.69 -20.75 -27.62
N ALA A 454 31.37 -20.95 -26.49
CA ALA A 454 30.76 -21.41 -25.25
C ALA A 454 29.71 -20.40 -24.72
N VAL A 455 29.96 -19.09 -24.88
CA VAL A 455 29.00 -18.02 -24.59
C VAL A 455 27.85 -18.01 -25.60
N GLN A 456 28.16 -17.99 -26.91
CA GLN A 456 27.23 -17.96 -28.04
C GLN A 456 26.19 -19.10 -27.97
N LYS A 457 26.68 -20.34 -27.84
CA LYS A 457 25.91 -21.58 -27.77
C LYS A 457 25.44 -21.92 -26.36
N SER A 458 25.90 -21.17 -25.34
CA SER A 458 25.51 -21.30 -23.93
C SER A 458 25.83 -22.66 -23.28
N ILE A 459 26.94 -23.29 -23.68
CA ILE A 459 27.36 -24.66 -23.28
C ILE A 459 27.65 -24.73 -21.78
N ASN A 460 27.41 -25.89 -21.14
CA ASN A 460 27.45 -26.03 -19.68
C ASN A 460 28.82 -26.47 -19.16
N ALA A 461 29.41 -27.53 -19.73
CA ALA A 461 30.68 -28.06 -19.23
C ALA A 461 31.84 -27.04 -19.24
N PRO A 462 32.06 -26.24 -20.31
CA PRO A 462 33.09 -25.20 -20.33
C PRO A 462 32.86 -24.09 -19.31
N ALA A 463 31.60 -23.78 -18.98
CA ALA A 463 31.26 -22.76 -17.99
C ALA A 463 31.58 -23.25 -16.56
N VAL A 464 31.31 -24.52 -16.27
CA VAL A 464 31.65 -25.12 -14.98
C VAL A 464 33.16 -25.31 -14.85
N TRP A 465 33.81 -25.84 -15.89
CA TRP A 465 35.27 -25.98 -15.93
C TRP A 465 35.96 -24.62 -15.71
N LEU A 466 35.54 -23.57 -16.43
CA LEU A 466 36.16 -22.26 -16.27
C LEU A 466 35.91 -21.65 -14.88
N LEU A 467 34.75 -21.90 -14.24
CA LEU A 467 34.51 -21.47 -12.86
C LEU A 467 35.45 -22.16 -11.86
N ASP A 468 35.72 -23.44 -12.07
CA ASP A 468 36.69 -24.22 -11.29
C ASP A 468 38.12 -23.64 -11.46
N GLN A 469 38.54 -23.33 -12.69
CA GLN A 469 39.87 -22.77 -12.97
C GLN A 469 40.09 -21.34 -12.43
N ILE A 470 39.09 -20.46 -12.49
CA ILE A 470 39.21 -19.08 -11.92
C ILE A 470 39.00 -19.06 -10.40
N GLY A 471 38.36 -20.09 -9.86
CA GLY A 471 38.02 -20.24 -8.46
C GLY A 471 36.84 -19.36 -8.01
N MET A 472 36.03 -19.90 -7.08
CA MET A 472 34.83 -19.23 -6.56
C MET A 472 35.10 -17.81 -6.02
N LYS A 473 36.28 -17.56 -5.42
CA LYS A 473 36.64 -16.23 -4.88
C LYS A 473 36.59 -15.13 -5.95
N ALA A 474 37.08 -15.40 -7.16
CA ALA A 474 37.07 -14.43 -8.26
C ALA A 474 35.64 -14.20 -8.78
N SER A 475 34.85 -15.27 -8.88
CA SER A 475 33.43 -15.23 -9.27
C SER A 475 32.60 -14.37 -8.33
N LEU A 476 32.63 -14.67 -7.02
CA LEU A 476 31.84 -13.95 -6.02
C LEU A 476 32.22 -12.47 -5.93
N ALA A 477 33.52 -12.15 -5.95
CA ALA A 477 34.01 -10.76 -5.92
C ALA A 477 33.69 -9.95 -7.19
N PHE A 478 33.47 -10.62 -8.34
CA PHE A 478 32.97 -9.95 -9.54
C PHE A 478 31.46 -9.69 -9.43
N MET A 479 30.68 -10.68 -8.98
CA MET A 479 29.24 -10.55 -8.78
C MET A 479 28.89 -9.47 -7.75
N GLU A 480 29.60 -9.41 -6.62
CA GLU A 480 29.40 -8.36 -5.61
C GLU A 480 29.61 -6.95 -6.19
N ARG A 481 30.63 -6.76 -7.04
CA ARG A 481 30.90 -5.49 -7.74
C ARG A 481 29.79 -5.04 -8.69
N VAL A 482 28.99 -5.97 -9.22
CA VAL A 482 27.80 -5.69 -10.06
C VAL A 482 26.48 -5.79 -9.29
N GLY A 483 26.53 -5.70 -7.95
CA GLY A 483 25.35 -5.62 -7.09
C GLY A 483 24.67 -6.96 -6.77
N ILE A 484 25.30 -8.09 -7.09
CA ILE A 484 24.75 -9.43 -6.88
C ILE A 484 25.29 -10.01 -5.57
N GLN A 485 24.40 -10.18 -4.58
CA GLN A 485 24.75 -10.66 -3.24
C GLN A 485 24.55 -12.18 -3.09
N THR A 486 25.63 -12.93 -2.87
CA THR A 486 25.59 -14.39 -2.62
C THR A 486 25.71 -14.76 -1.15
N GLU A 487 25.13 -15.90 -0.77
CA GLU A 487 25.23 -16.49 0.55
C GLU A 487 26.43 -17.47 0.66
N LYS A 488 26.64 -18.05 1.85
CA LYS A 488 27.74 -19.03 2.05
C LYS A 488 27.50 -20.33 1.29
N ASP A 489 26.24 -20.75 1.17
CA ASP A 489 25.88 -22.05 0.60
C ASP A 489 26.00 -22.07 -0.93
N ASP A 490 26.06 -20.88 -1.55
CA ASP A 490 26.25 -20.69 -3.00
C ASP A 490 27.70 -20.95 -3.46
N ARG A 491 28.58 -21.37 -2.54
CA ARG A 491 30.02 -21.59 -2.76
C ARG A 491 30.32 -22.93 -3.45
N HIS A 492 29.59 -23.22 -4.53
CA HIS A 492 29.68 -24.46 -5.28
C HIS A 492 29.61 -24.24 -6.81
N LEU A 493 30.16 -25.18 -7.59
CA LEU A 493 30.28 -25.04 -9.04
C LEU A 493 28.95 -24.97 -9.81
N ALA A 494 27.84 -25.43 -9.24
CA ALA A 494 26.51 -25.28 -9.83
C ALA A 494 26.08 -23.81 -10.02
N LEU A 495 26.76 -22.87 -9.35
CA LEU A 495 26.62 -21.42 -9.55
C LEU A 495 26.86 -21.01 -11.01
N ALA A 496 27.79 -21.66 -11.72
CA ALA A 496 28.05 -21.39 -13.14
C ALA A 496 26.82 -21.58 -14.03
N LEU A 497 25.89 -22.46 -13.62
CA LEU A 497 24.66 -22.77 -14.35
C LEU A 497 23.42 -22.10 -13.76
N GLY A 498 23.61 -21.22 -12.76
CA GLY A 498 22.53 -20.51 -12.09
C GLY A 498 21.86 -21.30 -10.97
N GLY A 499 22.49 -22.34 -10.44
CA GLY A 499 22.09 -22.93 -9.15
C GLY A 499 22.55 -22.01 -8.02
N TRP A 500 21.62 -21.38 -7.32
CA TRP A 500 21.88 -20.38 -6.27
C TRP A 500 20.72 -20.40 -5.27
N THR A 501 21.01 -20.51 -3.96
CA THR A 501 20.02 -20.54 -2.86
C THR A 501 18.84 -19.57 -3.03
N ARG A 502 19.10 -18.28 -3.32
CA ARG A 502 18.04 -17.27 -3.48
C ARG A 502 17.78 -16.84 -4.93
N GLY A 503 18.77 -16.91 -5.81
CA GLY A 503 18.66 -16.37 -7.17
C GLY A 503 18.58 -14.84 -7.25
N ILE A 504 18.20 -14.32 -8.42
CA ILE A 504 18.29 -12.90 -8.79
C ILE A 504 16.92 -12.30 -9.13
N THR A 505 16.72 -11.02 -8.84
CA THR A 505 15.56 -10.25 -9.31
C THR A 505 15.77 -9.72 -10.74
N PRO A 506 14.71 -9.46 -11.52
CA PRO A 506 14.82 -8.76 -12.79
C PRO A 506 15.49 -7.37 -12.69
N LEU A 507 15.30 -6.64 -11.59
CA LEU A 507 16.01 -5.37 -11.34
C LEU A 507 17.53 -5.58 -11.22
N GLU A 508 17.98 -6.50 -10.37
CA GLU A 508 19.41 -6.82 -10.22
C GLU A 508 20.01 -7.34 -11.54
N ALA A 509 19.27 -8.16 -12.29
CA ALA A 509 19.70 -8.64 -13.60
C ALA A 509 19.92 -7.48 -14.60
N ALA A 510 18.99 -6.51 -14.64
CA ALA A 510 19.15 -5.32 -15.47
C ALA A 510 20.34 -4.45 -15.02
N GLN A 511 20.52 -4.24 -13.72
CA GLN A 511 21.65 -3.47 -13.18
C GLN A 511 23.00 -4.11 -13.53
N ALA A 512 23.11 -5.43 -13.38
CA ALA A 512 24.33 -6.17 -13.65
C ALA A 512 24.67 -6.19 -15.15
N PHE A 513 23.67 -6.32 -16.04
CA PHE A 513 23.89 -6.22 -17.48
C PHE A 513 24.19 -4.78 -17.95
N ARG A 514 23.61 -3.76 -17.30
CA ARG A 514 23.94 -2.35 -17.56
C ARG A 514 25.44 -2.09 -17.34
N ALA A 515 26.08 -2.76 -16.38
CA ALA A 515 27.51 -2.58 -16.15
C ALA A 515 28.38 -2.95 -17.38
N PHE A 516 27.96 -3.90 -18.22
CA PHE A 516 28.64 -4.15 -19.51
C PHE A 516 28.38 -3.02 -20.52
N ALA A 517 27.13 -2.56 -20.64
CA ALA A 517 26.74 -1.48 -21.54
C ALA A 517 27.42 -0.15 -21.20
N ALA A 518 27.55 0.15 -19.91
CA ALA A 518 28.18 1.35 -19.36
C ALA A 518 29.72 1.23 -19.22
N GLY A 519 30.38 0.47 -20.10
CA GLY A 519 31.83 0.39 -20.18
C GLY A 519 32.54 -0.17 -18.93
N GLY A 520 31.82 -0.89 -18.08
CA GLY A 520 32.30 -1.45 -16.81
C GLY A 520 31.92 -0.65 -15.56
N LEU A 521 31.13 0.42 -15.69
CA LEU A 521 30.63 1.22 -14.58
C LEU A 521 29.31 0.67 -14.03
N TYR A 522 29.28 0.38 -12.73
CA TYR A 522 28.06 0.00 -12.01
C TYR A 522 27.48 1.20 -11.25
N ARG A 523 26.14 1.28 -11.27
CA ARG A 523 25.33 2.23 -10.52
C ARG A 523 24.06 1.49 -10.09
N GLU A 524 23.60 1.70 -8.85
CA GLU A 524 22.34 1.13 -8.40
C GLU A 524 21.17 1.70 -9.25
N GLY A 525 20.29 0.81 -9.70
CA GLY A 525 19.10 1.19 -10.45
C GLY A 525 18.08 1.85 -9.53
N HIS A 526 17.56 3.00 -9.92
CA HIS A 526 16.71 3.82 -9.07
C HIS A 526 15.52 4.36 -9.85
N LEU A 527 14.34 4.35 -9.22
CA LEU A 527 13.15 5.00 -9.75
C LEU A 527 13.10 6.47 -9.33
N ILE A 528 13.65 6.82 -8.16
CA ILE A 528 13.54 8.17 -7.57
C ILE A 528 14.76 9.02 -7.92
N THR A 529 14.53 10.16 -8.56
CA THR A 529 15.58 11.14 -8.88
C THR A 529 15.68 12.24 -7.82
N SER A 530 14.55 12.65 -7.20
CA SER A 530 14.57 13.53 -6.03
C SER A 530 13.34 13.39 -5.14
N ILE A 531 13.48 13.74 -3.86
CA ILE A 531 12.38 13.88 -2.90
C ILE A 531 12.48 15.26 -2.26
N ARG A 532 11.39 16.02 -2.28
CA ARG A 532 11.23 17.28 -1.55
C ARG A 532 10.09 17.16 -0.56
N ASP A 533 10.22 17.79 0.61
CA ASP A 533 9.10 17.92 1.55
C ASP A 533 8.12 19.02 1.12
N ARG A 534 7.01 19.14 1.86
CA ARG A 534 5.96 20.15 1.65
C ARG A 534 6.41 21.61 1.64
N SER A 535 7.61 21.94 2.16
CA SER A 535 8.19 23.28 2.08
C SER A 535 9.06 23.50 0.83
N GLY A 536 9.17 22.50 -0.05
CA GLY A 536 10.06 22.48 -1.20
C GLY A 536 11.51 22.12 -0.87
N LYS A 537 11.84 21.94 0.41
CA LYS A 537 13.17 21.56 0.89
C LYS A 537 13.56 20.18 0.36
N LEU A 538 14.76 20.09 -0.19
CA LEU A 538 15.34 18.85 -0.71
C LEU A 538 15.66 17.89 0.45
N ILE A 539 15.06 16.69 0.40
CA ILE A 539 15.30 15.58 1.33
C ILE A 539 16.27 14.57 0.71
N TYR A 540 16.11 14.29 -0.58
CA TYR A 540 16.95 13.36 -1.34
C TYR A 540 17.14 13.84 -2.77
N GLU A 541 18.31 13.55 -3.34
CA GLU A 541 18.66 13.76 -4.73
C GLU A 541 19.58 12.62 -5.18
N ALA A 542 19.30 12.04 -6.34
CA ALA A 542 20.05 10.91 -6.90
C ALA A 542 21.43 11.35 -7.42
N LYS A 543 22.38 11.51 -6.49
CA LYS A 543 23.80 11.72 -6.81
C LYS A 543 24.44 10.36 -7.07
N GLY A 544 24.37 9.93 -8.32
CA GLY A 544 24.80 8.60 -8.76
C GLY A 544 26.24 8.29 -8.36
N LYS A 545 26.42 7.46 -7.33
CA LYS A 545 27.74 6.94 -6.95
C LYS A 545 28.07 5.77 -7.88
N GLU A 546 28.78 6.07 -8.95
CA GLU A 546 29.34 5.03 -9.82
C GLU A 546 30.56 4.35 -9.18
N SER A 547 30.58 3.03 -9.30
CA SER A 547 31.72 2.19 -8.96
C SER A 547 32.24 1.50 -10.21
N LYS A 548 33.57 1.34 -10.30
CA LYS A 548 34.19 0.56 -11.36
C LYS A 548 33.99 -0.93 -11.05
N ALA A 549 33.03 -1.56 -11.71
CA ALA A 549 32.72 -2.97 -11.49
C ALA A 549 33.62 -3.90 -12.28
N MET A 550 34.16 -3.45 -13.42
CA MET A 550 35.14 -4.19 -14.22
C MET A 550 36.01 -3.22 -15.06
N SER A 551 37.03 -3.72 -15.75
CA SER A 551 37.76 -2.93 -16.74
C SER A 551 36.92 -2.69 -18.01
N GLN A 552 37.18 -1.57 -18.71
CA GLN A 552 36.56 -1.27 -20.01
C GLN A 552 36.88 -2.36 -21.05
N THR A 553 38.08 -2.96 -20.99
CA THR A 553 38.47 -4.10 -21.83
C THR A 553 37.62 -5.35 -21.54
N THR A 554 37.33 -5.64 -20.27
CA THR A 554 36.42 -6.72 -19.87
C THR A 554 35.01 -6.47 -20.40
N ALA A 555 34.49 -5.25 -20.22
CA ALA A 555 33.17 -4.87 -20.70
C ALA A 555 33.06 -4.98 -22.23
N ALA A 556 34.05 -4.47 -22.97
CA ALA A 556 34.09 -4.56 -24.44
C ALA A 556 34.17 -6.00 -24.95
N ARG A 557 35.02 -6.84 -24.34
CA ARG A 557 35.15 -8.27 -24.68
C ARG A 557 33.87 -9.06 -24.37
N MET A 558 33.20 -8.77 -23.25
CA MET A 558 31.89 -9.37 -22.97
C MET A 558 30.81 -8.89 -23.95
N ASN A 559 30.75 -7.59 -24.26
CA ASN A 559 29.82 -7.04 -25.24
C ASN A 559 29.96 -7.72 -26.61
N ASP A 560 31.19 -7.88 -27.12
CA ASP A 560 31.46 -8.59 -28.38
C ASP A 560 30.91 -10.03 -28.39
N MET A 561 31.15 -10.82 -27.33
CA MET A 561 30.58 -12.17 -27.23
C MET A 561 29.04 -12.16 -27.06
N LEU A 562 28.48 -11.18 -26.35
CA LEU A 562 27.03 -11.03 -26.15
C LEU A 562 26.29 -10.54 -27.42
N LEU A 563 26.96 -9.80 -28.30
CA LEU A 563 26.46 -9.50 -29.65
C LEU A 563 26.34 -10.77 -30.48
N GLN A 564 27.31 -11.69 -30.40
CA GLN A 564 27.23 -12.97 -31.12
C GLN A 564 26.13 -13.90 -30.59
N VAL A 565 25.83 -13.87 -29.28
CA VAL A 565 24.65 -14.56 -28.73
C VAL A 565 23.36 -14.10 -29.43
N VAL A 566 23.24 -12.82 -29.76
CA VAL A 566 22.05 -12.23 -30.41
C VAL A 566 22.09 -12.38 -31.94
N ARG A 567 23.26 -12.35 -32.59
CA ARG A 567 23.36 -12.53 -34.06
C ARG A 567 23.12 -13.99 -34.49
N GLU A 568 23.76 -14.93 -33.81
CA GLU A 568 23.89 -16.32 -34.27
C GLU A 568 23.62 -17.36 -33.17
N GLY A 569 23.75 -16.96 -31.91
CA GLY A 569 23.57 -17.84 -30.76
C GLY A 569 22.12 -18.03 -30.32
N THR A 570 21.98 -18.30 -29.03
CA THR A 570 20.70 -18.58 -28.35
C THR A 570 19.76 -17.36 -28.24
N GLY A 571 20.28 -16.14 -28.36
CA GLY A 571 19.53 -14.89 -28.21
C GLY A 571 18.92 -14.34 -29.51
N ARG A 572 18.94 -15.10 -30.62
CA ARG A 572 18.53 -14.62 -31.96
C ARG A 572 17.19 -13.89 -32.06
N GLN A 573 16.21 -14.26 -31.23
CA GLN A 573 14.90 -13.60 -31.20
C GLN A 573 14.95 -12.14 -30.70
N ALA A 574 16.00 -11.72 -29.99
CA ALA A 574 16.22 -10.33 -29.59
C ALA A 574 16.69 -9.44 -30.76
N GLY A 575 17.42 -9.99 -31.73
CA GLY A 575 17.97 -9.27 -32.89
C GLY A 575 17.18 -9.43 -34.18
N ALA A 576 16.12 -10.25 -34.17
CA ALA A 576 15.18 -10.34 -35.29
C ALA A 576 14.64 -8.94 -35.66
N GLY A 577 14.23 -8.73 -36.91
CA GLY A 577 13.78 -7.41 -37.38
C GLY A 577 14.86 -6.32 -37.47
N GLY A 578 16.12 -6.63 -37.15
CA GLY A 578 17.26 -5.71 -37.30
C GLY A 578 17.68 -4.95 -36.03
N LEU A 579 17.08 -5.26 -34.87
CA LEU A 579 17.46 -4.62 -33.60
C LEU A 579 18.91 -4.98 -33.22
N GLN A 580 19.78 -3.96 -33.13
CA GLN A 580 21.16 -4.15 -32.66
C GLN A 580 21.19 -4.21 -31.13
N ALA A 581 21.20 -5.42 -30.59
CA ALA A 581 21.27 -5.68 -29.15
C ALA A 581 22.36 -6.72 -28.81
N ALA A 582 22.91 -6.62 -27.61
CA ALA A 582 23.74 -7.63 -26.98
C ALA A 582 22.99 -8.21 -25.77
N GLY A 583 23.12 -9.50 -25.47
CA GLY A 583 22.44 -10.07 -24.31
C GLY A 583 22.63 -11.57 -24.11
N LYS A 584 22.06 -12.10 -23.03
CA LYS A 584 22.16 -13.51 -22.66
C LYS A 584 20.82 -14.10 -22.27
N THR A 585 20.54 -15.27 -22.84
CA THR A 585 19.44 -16.16 -22.44
C THR A 585 19.75 -16.92 -21.15
N GLY A 586 18.71 -17.18 -20.36
CA GLY A 586 18.71 -18.19 -19.31
C GLY A 586 17.45 -19.07 -19.41
N THR A 587 17.59 -20.33 -19.01
CA THR A 587 16.48 -21.27 -18.85
C THR A 587 16.78 -22.12 -17.62
N THR A 588 15.78 -22.43 -16.81
CA THR A 588 15.88 -23.38 -15.69
C THR A 588 14.98 -24.58 -15.95
N GLN A 589 15.56 -25.77 -16.04
CA GLN A 589 14.83 -27.02 -16.28
C GLN A 589 14.28 -27.60 -14.97
N LEU A 590 13.21 -28.39 -15.08
CA LEU A 590 12.64 -29.12 -13.96
C LEU A 590 13.16 -30.57 -13.94
N PRO A 591 13.69 -31.08 -12.81
CA PRO A 591 14.09 -32.47 -12.69
C PRO A 591 12.92 -33.41 -13.00
N GLY A 592 13.14 -34.40 -13.87
CA GLY A 592 12.12 -35.39 -14.26
C GLY A 592 11.10 -34.90 -15.32
N ALA A 593 11.14 -33.64 -15.72
CA ALA A 593 10.31 -33.11 -16.80
C ALA A 593 10.97 -33.32 -18.19
N PRO A 594 10.23 -33.15 -19.31
CA PRO A 594 10.80 -33.16 -20.66
C PRO A 594 11.96 -32.17 -20.83
N SER A 595 12.89 -32.42 -21.75
CA SER A 595 14.06 -31.56 -22.00
C SER A 595 13.71 -30.11 -22.36
N GLU A 596 12.55 -29.90 -23.00
CA GLU A 596 12.01 -28.58 -23.36
C GLU A 596 11.26 -27.88 -22.21
N ALA A 597 11.03 -28.57 -21.09
CA ALA A 597 10.30 -28.02 -19.96
C ALA A 597 11.17 -27.04 -19.17
N ALA A 598 10.67 -25.82 -19.03
CA ALA A 598 11.27 -24.77 -18.24
C ALA A 598 10.36 -24.34 -17.08
N ARG A 599 10.98 -23.85 -16.00
CA ARG A 599 10.31 -23.15 -14.90
C ARG A 599 10.48 -21.63 -15.03
N ASP A 600 11.71 -21.19 -15.29
CA ASP A 600 12.08 -19.81 -15.53
C ASP A 600 12.77 -19.70 -16.90
N ALA A 601 12.41 -18.66 -17.65
CA ALA A 601 13.04 -18.26 -18.90
C ALA A 601 13.42 -16.78 -18.80
N TRP A 602 14.65 -16.49 -19.19
CA TRP A 602 15.27 -15.18 -19.00
C TRP A 602 15.90 -14.67 -20.29
N PHE A 603 15.84 -13.37 -20.47
CA PHE A 603 16.77 -12.65 -21.32
C PHE A 603 17.14 -11.32 -20.66
N ALA A 604 18.43 -11.12 -20.40
CA ALA A 604 18.97 -9.83 -20.00
C ALA A 604 19.90 -9.34 -21.11
N GLY A 605 19.68 -8.10 -21.55
CA GLY A 605 20.41 -7.53 -22.67
C GLY A 605 20.27 -6.02 -22.73
N TYR A 606 20.92 -5.42 -23.72
CA TYR A 606 21.01 -3.98 -23.88
C TYR A 606 21.21 -3.57 -25.34
N THR A 607 20.75 -2.37 -25.65
CA THR A 607 21.11 -1.60 -26.85
C THR A 607 22.05 -0.47 -26.43
N GLY A 608 22.37 0.48 -27.32
CA GLY A 608 23.30 1.57 -26.99
C GLY A 608 22.90 2.41 -25.77
N ASN A 609 21.61 2.76 -25.63
CA ASN A 609 21.12 3.68 -24.59
C ASN A 609 20.26 3.04 -23.48
N ARG A 610 19.87 1.76 -23.62
CA ARG A 610 18.93 1.11 -22.69
C ARG A 610 19.35 -0.33 -22.38
N THR A 611 19.11 -0.75 -21.14
CA THR A 611 19.24 -2.15 -20.69
C THR A 611 17.88 -2.67 -20.27
N LEU A 612 17.52 -3.88 -20.69
CA LEU A 612 16.25 -4.53 -20.33
C LEU A 612 16.50 -5.97 -19.90
N ALA A 613 16.00 -6.32 -18.72
CA ALA A 613 15.88 -7.71 -18.28
C ALA A 613 14.41 -8.14 -18.33
N VAL A 614 14.16 -9.32 -18.92
CA VAL A 614 12.85 -9.97 -19.02
C VAL A 614 12.92 -11.34 -18.37
N TRP A 615 11.96 -11.63 -17.49
CA TRP A 615 11.69 -12.97 -16.95
C TRP A 615 10.29 -13.42 -17.38
N ILE A 616 10.17 -14.71 -17.70
CA ILE A 616 8.91 -15.44 -17.89
C ILE A 616 8.98 -16.68 -16.99
N GLY A 617 7.89 -17.07 -16.34
CA GLY A 617 7.87 -18.31 -15.56
C GLY A 617 6.59 -18.55 -14.77
N LEU A 618 6.64 -19.53 -13.87
CA LEU A 618 5.52 -19.92 -13.01
C LEU A 618 5.79 -19.54 -11.54
N ASP A 619 4.75 -19.15 -10.81
CA ASP A 619 4.87 -18.80 -9.38
C ASP A 619 5.01 -20.04 -8.49
N SER A 620 4.17 -21.06 -8.72
CA SER A 620 4.13 -22.29 -7.92
C SER A 620 5.27 -23.24 -8.29
N SER A 621 5.65 -24.08 -7.33
CA SER A 621 6.53 -25.25 -7.50
C SER A 621 5.75 -26.55 -7.74
N SER A 622 4.57 -26.44 -8.33
CA SER A 622 3.76 -27.58 -8.81
C SER A 622 4.46 -28.28 -9.98
N GLU A 623 4.03 -29.51 -10.31
CA GLU A 623 4.51 -30.28 -11.48
C GLU A 623 4.25 -29.62 -12.85
N ASP A 624 3.50 -28.51 -12.89
CA ASP A 624 3.28 -27.72 -14.10
C ASP A 624 4.55 -26.99 -14.55
N TYR A 625 4.77 -26.95 -15.86
CA TYR A 625 5.95 -26.37 -16.51
C TYR A 625 5.53 -25.58 -17.74
N MET A 626 6.42 -24.79 -18.33
CA MET A 626 6.20 -24.17 -19.63
C MET A 626 7.10 -24.82 -20.68
N ILE A 627 6.56 -25.04 -21.88
CA ILE A 627 7.37 -25.29 -23.09
C ILE A 627 7.81 -23.92 -23.59
N ALA A 628 8.93 -23.45 -23.09
CA ALA A 628 9.47 -22.11 -23.34
C ALA A 628 10.97 -22.07 -23.05
N SER A 629 11.66 -21.06 -23.58
CA SER A 629 13.09 -20.87 -23.34
C SER A 629 13.44 -19.39 -23.21
N GLY A 630 14.71 -19.08 -22.88
CA GLY A 630 15.21 -17.71 -22.99
C GLY A 630 15.05 -17.07 -24.38
N ALA A 631 14.77 -17.83 -25.44
CA ALA A 631 14.42 -17.27 -26.75
C ALA A 631 13.04 -16.57 -26.75
N ASP A 632 12.09 -17.03 -25.93
CA ASP A 632 10.79 -16.37 -25.76
C ASP A 632 10.95 -15.04 -25.01
N ALA A 633 11.76 -15.05 -23.94
CA ALA A 633 12.13 -13.82 -23.23
C ALA A 633 12.90 -12.84 -24.14
N ALA A 634 13.77 -13.35 -25.03
CA ALA A 634 14.46 -12.55 -26.04
C ALA A 634 13.50 -11.95 -27.08
N ARG A 635 12.45 -12.67 -27.49
CA ARG A 635 11.39 -12.13 -28.36
C ARG A 635 10.61 -11.01 -27.67
N ILE A 636 10.30 -11.16 -26.38
CA ILE A 636 9.62 -10.10 -25.60
C ILE A 636 10.54 -8.89 -25.40
N PHE A 637 11.83 -9.11 -25.12
CA PHE A 637 12.83 -8.04 -25.08
C PHE A 637 12.80 -7.21 -26.36
N ARG A 638 12.83 -7.86 -27.53
CA ARG A 638 12.71 -7.16 -28.82
C ARG A 638 11.42 -6.36 -28.93
N LEU A 639 10.28 -6.97 -28.65
CA LEU A 639 8.96 -6.33 -28.74
C LEU A 639 8.80 -5.11 -27.81
N VAL A 640 9.59 -4.99 -26.74
CA VAL A 640 9.61 -3.82 -25.84
C VAL A 640 10.61 -2.75 -26.29
N MET A 641 11.70 -3.16 -26.96
CA MET A 641 12.81 -2.28 -27.36
C MET A 641 12.67 -1.70 -28.79
N GLU A 642 11.86 -2.34 -29.64
CA GLU A 642 11.26 -1.77 -30.87
C GLU A 642 10.25 -0.66 -30.54
#